data_AF-A0A5C6DQP6-F1
#
_entry.id   AF-A0A5C6DQP6-F1
#
_cell.length_a   1.000
_cell.length_b   1.000
_cell.length_c   1.000
_cell.angle_alpha   90.00
_cell.angle_beta   90.00
_cell.angle_gamma   90.00
#
_symmetry.space_group_name_H-M   'P 1'
#
loop_
_entity.id
_entity.type
_entity.pdbx_description
1 polymer ?
#
loop_
_entity_poly.entity_id
_entity_poly.type
_entity_poly.pdbx_seq_one_letter_code
_entity_poly.pdbx_strand_id
1 'polypeptide(L)'
;MNIILLRKEFRQLAPLVTAVLLLGLLGFALIEMRPAGWYGQLMSSGYPLLAIPALYAVGAGAMSVSQEKETRTLGWLSSLPLANKRLITTKFSAAVVFWAGLWLVTLLGCYAIESLGTRLFPIHDRATNPIHSMWLVYWILNSFYLLVIGFLTAWRFRSSMTALVMFIPLAIAPAILRFAIAYVQNPFLSYNSSLYDATLGQCLIVVGCSLAFSIWLMNRFARQSLAPEETRLSANPYASVELATDTTIQTSQSVLRPSSAMLWQFFHQNKSVYLSLFGASLVVGVISLGLAPTIDHRNGGWEAFAVFSLFLATAWMGVLVFQGDNLQERIRFLSEQGIGPSKVWITRQLLPFGFVCCACLFYLLVLTRYIHSMDVDEHVPLWLAFWFLAFAYGYAQWFAQLVRNPVLSAIGGPIIAGIALTVVVFVRVDISTRFVCMAAFSVAPFLATFLMMGRWMDRRFGWQFWCTHAAILGLVIMLPIADLAWYVWNSPRMPKDVKVAFREEGRRMGESPRTDGIFLGTMISEEPYEFGEPTIEQRIARAEKRADVQHQINQLRQEMASPNVQGLRIGGYEVQNAVGNLVLARHRLERNADDPLARKDYQRRVEFLYLIADSARRSIHLRSQEAADYAEIALIAELQRPDTQARIGDDTWDRYVALVSDREARNESRRRAVVACWYQFDQTDDDDKHYGSLANFHPNTSWRSGTKHLLTHNARIDHLAWVLLRYLEQGQELSASEKVDLLRQRWPADSNHNNQAAFLLPKWIEDPAQSDWYSFNTAQLPGDQWFAGWEQVGAKLNPSTETFQ
;
A
#
# COMPACT_ATOMS: atom_id res chain seq x y z
N MET A 1 12.54 -22.33 45.27
CA MET A 1 12.35 -22.61 43.82
C MET A 1 13.39 -23.66 43.40
N ASN A 2 13.07 -24.68 42.58
CA ASN A 2 14.09 -25.66 42.15
C ASN A 2 14.83 -25.11 40.93
N ILE A 3 16.11 -24.78 41.07
CA ILE A 3 16.93 -24.16 40.02
C ILE A 3 17.00 -25.04 38.77
N ILE A 4 17.01 -26.37 38.93
CA ILE A 4 17.10 -27.33 37.83
C ILE A 4 15.84 -27.28 36.96
N LEU A 5 14.66 -27.27 37.57
CA LEU A 5 13.38 -27.16 36.85
C LEU A 5 13.29 -25.82 36.12
N LEU A 6 13.68 -24.72 36.77
CA LEU A 6 13.68 -23.41 36.15
C LEU A 6 14.61 -23.34 34.92
N ARG A 7 15.84 -23.89 35.03
CA ARG A 7 16.78 -23.97 33.91
C ARG A 7 16.22 -24.77 32.74
N LYS A 8 15.49 -25.85 33.01
CA LYS A 8 14.81 -26.64 31.98
C LYS A 8 13.74 -25.81 31.27
N GLU A 9 12.84 -25.16 32.01
CA GLU A 9 11.79 -24.32 31.41
C GLU A 9 12.40 -23.15 30.61
N PHE A 10 13.50 -22.57 31.08
CA PHE A 10 14.21 -21.54 30.32
C PHE A 10 14.76 -22.04 28.97
N ARG A 11 15.37 -23.23 28.95
CA ARG A 11 15.84 -23.84 27.69
C ARG A 11 14.70 -24.17 26.75
N GLN A 12 13.53 -24.54 27.29
CA GLN A 12 12.34 -24.83 26.50
C GLN A 12 11.73 -23.57 25.88
N LEU A 13 11.69 -22.45 26.60
CA LEU A 13 11.11 -21.20 26.12
C LEU A 13 12.06 -20.33 25.28
N ALA A 14 13.38 -20.50 25.41
CA ALA A 14 14.38 -19.71 24.69
C ALA A 14 14.21 -19.69 23.16
N PRO A 15 13.87 -20.80 22.47
CA PRO A 15 13.61 -20.76 21.03
C PRO A 15 12.42 -19.88 20.65
N LEU A 16 11.37 -19.84 21.47
CA LEU A 16 10.22 -18.95 21.25
C LEU A 16 10.60 -17.49 21.41
N VAL A 17 11.35 -17.16 22.46
CA VAL A 17 11.87 -15.80 22.69
C VAL A 17 12.70 -15.35 21.48
N THR A 18 13.62 -16.21 21.02
CA THR A 18 14.48 -15.92 19.87
C THR A 18 13.66 -15.73 18.60
N ALA A 19 12.71 -16.62 18.32
CA ALA A 19 11.88 -16.55 17.14
C ALA A 19 11.02 -15.27 17.11
N VAL A 20 10.36 -14.93 18.21
CA VAL A 20 9.49 -13.75 18.28
C VAL A 20 10.31 -12.45 18.21
N LEU A 21 11.51 -12.40 18.81
CA LEU A 21 12.42 -11.26 18.66
C LEU A 21 12.86 -11.08 17.20
N LEU A 22 13.34 -12.15 16.55
CA LEU A 22 13.79 -12.08 15.16
C LEU A 22 12.65 -11.67 14.22
N LEU A 23 11.47 -12.28 14.38
CA LEU A 23 10.30 -11.96 13.56
C LEU A 23 9.78 -10.55 13.82
N GLY A 24 9.77 -10.09 15.07
CA GLY A 24 9.36 -8.74 15.44
C GLY A 24 10.31 -7.67 14.91
N LEU A 25 11.63 -7.89 15.03
CA LEU A 25 12.65 -6.99 14.47
C LEU A 25 12.61 -6.96 12.94
N LEU A 26 12.39 -8.11 12.30
CA LEU A 26 12.22 -8.17 10.85
C LEU A 26 10.95 -7.44 10.40
N GLY A 27 9.83 -7.63 11.11
CA GLY A 27 8.59 -6.89 10.88
C GLY A 27 8.77 -5.38 11.06
N PHE A 28 9.48 -4.97 12.11
CA PHE A 28 9.86 -3.57 12.34
C PHE A 28 10.67 -3.01 11.17
N ALA A 29 11.76 -3.66 10.79
CA ALA A 29 12.62 -3.21 9.70
C ALA A 29 11.85 -3.06 8.38
N LEU A 30 10.92 -3.98 8.07
CA LEU A 30 10.11 -3.91 6.86
C LEU A 30 9.08 -2.78 6.88
N ILE A 31 8.51 -2.46 8.04
CA ILE A 31 7.61 -1.30 8.16
C ILE A 31 8.39 0.01 8.02
N GLU A 32 9.62 0.08 8.53
CA GLU A 32 10.49 1.25 8.32
C GLU A 32 10.92 1.41 6.86
N MET A 33 11.06 0.31 6.12
CA MET A 33 11.35 0.34 4.68
C MET A 33 10.16 0.77 3.80
N ARG A 34 8.98 1.07 4.38
CA ARG A 34 7.80 1.44 3.59
C ARG A 34 8.04 2.77 2.83
N PRO A 35 7.45 2.95 1.64
CA PRO A 35 7.58 4.19 0.89
C PRO A 35 6.95 5.35 1.67
N ALA A 36 7.57 6.54 1.62
CA ALA A 36 7.05 7.72 2.29
C ALA A 36 5.57 7.99 1.93
N GLY A 37 5.17 7.74 0.68
CA GLY A 37 3.78 7.88 0.21
C GLY A 37 2.73 7.00 0.90
N TRP A 38 3.12 6.01 1.70
CA TRP A 38 2.20 5.24 2.55
C TRP A 38 1.80 6.00 3.83
N TYR A 39 1.67 7.34 3.75
CA TYR A 39 1.20 8.27 4.78
C TYR A 39 -0.24 8.00 5.27
N GLY A 40 -0.80 6.81 5.06
CA GLY A 40 -1.91 6.33 5.84
C GLY A 40 -1.48 6.25 7.31
N GLN A 41 -2.19 6.98 8.18
CA GLN A 41 -2.07 6.99 9.64
C GLN A 41 -2.17 5.59 10.30
N LEU A 42 -2.39 4.54 9.51
CA LEU A 42 -2.84 3.22 9.95
C LEU A 42 -1.76 2.35 10.61
N MET A 43 -0.47 2.63 10.45
CA MET A 43 0.59 1.83 11.07
C MET A 43 1.73 2.74 11.56
N SER A 44 1.85 2.96 12.87
CA SER A 44 3.12 3.46 13.42
C SER A 44 4.13 2.32 13.43
N SER A 45 5.38 2.61 13.08
CA SER A 45 6.45 1.61 13.01
C SER A 45 6.81 1.03 14.38
N GLY A 46 6.44 1.69 15.48
CA GLY A 46 6.62 1.17 16.84
C GLY A 46 5.69 0.01 17.24
N TYR A 47 4.56 -0.21 16.56
CA TYR A 47 3.61 -1.27 16.97
C TYR A 47 4.16 -2.71 16.87
N PRO A 48 4.88 -3.12 15.81
CA PRO A 48 5.55 -4.42 15.77
C PRO A 48 6.47 -4.69 16.97
N LEU A 49 7.19 -3.67 17.44
CA LEU A 49 8.06 -3.79 18.61
C LEU A 49 7.20 -4.06 19.86
N LEU A 50 6.16 -3.27 20.08
CA LEU A 50 5.21 -3.46 21.20
C LEU A 50 4.46 -4.80 21.14
N ALA A 51 4.33 -5.41 19.96
CA ALA A 51 3.70 -6.71 19.78
C ALA A 51 4.61 -7.89 20.22
N ILE A 52 5.93 -7.72 20.31
CA ILE A 52 6.88 -8.79 20.65
C ILE A 52 6.52 -9.49 21.98
N PRO A 53 6.32 -8.78 23.11
CA PRO A 53 5.97 -9.44 24.37
C PRO A 53 4.59 -10.13 24.32
N ALA A 54 3.64 -9.57 23.56
CA ALA A 54 2.31 -10.14 23.38
C ALA A 54 2.35 -11.44 22.55
N LEU A 55 3.13 -11.47 21.47
CA LEU A 55 3.33 -12.66 20.64
C LEU A 55 4.01 -13.78 21.42
N TYR A 56 4.98 -13.45 22.27
CA TYR A 56 5.57 -14.43 23.20
C TYR A 56 4.52 -14.98 24.17
N ALA A 57 3.69 -14.10 24.73
CA ALA A 57 2.65 -14.47 25.68
C ALA A 57 1.63 -15.47 25.12
N VAL A 58 1.28 -15.33 23.83
CA VAL A 58 0.41 -16.27 23.09
C VAL A 58 1.01 -17.69 23.05
N GLY A 59 2.31 -17.81 22.81
CA GLY A 59 2.98 -19.11 22.61
C GLY A 59 3.50 -19.77 23.89
N ALA A 60 3.77 -19.00 24.94
CA ALA A 60 4.50 -19.48 26.11
C ALA A 60 3.77 -20.64 26.81
N GLY A 61 2.46 -20.52 27.02
CA GLY A 61 1.66 -21.58 27.66
C GLY A 61 1.60 -22.87 26.83
N ALA A 62 1.35 -22.75 25.52
CA ALA A 62 1.29 -23.89 24.61
C ALA A 62 2.64 -24.64 24.54
N MET A 63 3.76 -23.90 24.49
CA MET A 63 5.09 -24.48 24.46
C MET A 63 5.50 -25.11 25.80
N SER A 64 5.16 -24.49 26.94
CA SER A 64 5.58 -24.94 28.27
C SER A 64 4.74 -26.10 28.82
N VAL A 65 3.46 -26.16 28.44
CA VAL A 65 2.49 -27.11 29.02
C VAL A 65 1.91 -28.04 27.96
N SER A 66 1.30 -27.52 26.89
CA SER A 66 0.61 -28.38 25.91
C SER A 66 1.57 -29.29 25.17
N GLN A 67 2.75 -28.79 24.77
CA GLN A 67 3.77 -29.60 24.11
C GLN A 67 4.20 -30.77 25.01
N GLU A 68 4.34 -30.55 26.31
CA GLU A 68 4.68 -31.62 27.27
C GLU A 68 3.54 -32.60 27.53
N LYS A 69 2.29 -32.15 27.43
CA LYS A 69 1.13 -33.04 27.49
C LYS A 69 1.07 -33.95 26.27
N GLU A 70 1.35 -33.38 25.11
CA GLU A 70 1.33 -34.09 23.84
C GLU A 70 2.45 -35.15 23.76
N THR A 71 3.65 -34.83 24.24
CA THR A 71 4.76 -35.78 24.37
C THR A 71 4.68 -36.68 25.61
N ARG A 72 3.62 -36.54 26.42
CA ARG A 72 3.41 -37.23 27.72
C ARG A 72 4.50 -36.99 28.77
N THR A 73 5.43 -36.08 28.54
CA THR A 73 6.48 -35.74 29.52
C THR A 73 5.91 -35.04 30.75
N LEU A 74 4.76 -34.35 30.63
CA LEU A 74 4.10 -33.75 31.79
C LEU A 74 3.57 -34.81 32.76
N GLY A 75 3.01 -35.92 32.24
CA GLY A 75 2.55 -37.05 33.04
C GLY A 75 3.70 -37.72 33.80
N TRP A 76 4.86 -37.84 33.14
CA TRP A 76 6.09 -38.29 33.79
C TRP A 76 6.54 -37.33 34.90
N LEU A 77 6.51 -36.01 34.67
CA LEU A 77 6.85 -35.02 35.70
C LEU A 77 5.89 -35.04 36.89
N SER A 78 4.60 -35.30 36.67
CA SER A 78 3.60 -35.42 37.75
C SER A 78 3.76 -36.70 38.58
N SER A 79 4.49 -37.70 38.08
CA SER A 79 4.81 -38.93 38.83
C SER A 79 5.95 -38.75 39.82
N LEU A 80 6.76 -37.70 39.66
CA LEU A 80 7.85 -37.38 40.59
C LEU A 80 7.27 -36.83 41.92
N PRO A 81 7.98 -36.98 43.05
CA PRO A 81 7.55 -36.47 44.36
C PRO A 81 7.68 -34.94 44.46
N LEU A 82 6.99 -34.22 43.59
CA LEU A 82 6.95 -32.77 43.49
C LEU A 82 5.52 -32.29 43.74
N ALA A 83 5.35 -31.31 44.64
CA ALA A 83 4.03 -30.73 44.87
C ALA A 83 3.50 -30.05 43.58
N ASN A 84 2.28 -30.38 43.15
CA ASN A 84 1.64 -29.82 41.96
C ASN A 84 1.69 -28.29 41.90
N LYS A 85 1.45 -27.63 43.03
CA LYS A 85 1.54 -26.16 43.14
C LYS A 85 2.91 -25.63 42.73
N ARG A 86 3.99 -26.34 43.06
CA ARG A 86 5.37 -25.96 42.73
C ARG A 86 5.67 -26.11 41.24
N LEU A 87 5.11 -27.13 40.59
CA LEU A 87 5.26 -27.32 39.14
C LEU A 87 4.56 -26.18 38.38
N ILE A 88 3.31 -25.88 38.77
CA ILE A 88 2.51 -24.80 38.17
C ILE A 88 3.24 -23.45 38.33
N THR A 89 3.70 -23.12 39.54
CA THR A 89 4.38 -21.85 39.79
C THR A 89 5.71 -21.77 39.04
N THR A 90 6.50 -22.84 38.97
CA THR A 90 7.80 -22.80 38.27
C THR A 90 7.62 -22.54 36.77
N LYS A 91 6.65 -23.20 36.12
CA LYS A 91 6.36 -22.98 34.69
C LYS A 91 5.86 -21.56 34.42
N PHE A 92 4.92 -21.09 35.23
CA PHE A 92 4.39 -19.74 35.08
C PHE A 92 5.45 -18.67 35.37
N SER A 93 6.23 -18.81 36.45
CA SER A 93 7.31 -17.87 36.79
C SER A 93 8.40 -17.80 35.72
N ALA A 94 8.82 -18.93 35.15
CA ALA A 94 9.77 -18.92 34.04
C ALA A 94 9.24 -18.12 32.84
N ALA A 95 7.96 -18.29 32.53
CA ALA A 95 7.32 -17.56 31.44
C ALA A 95 7.20 -16.05 31.72
N VAL A 96 6.85 -15.67 32.96
CA VAL A 96 6.77 -14.27 33.40
C VAL A 96 8.13 -13.57 33.34
N VAL A 97 9.22 -14.25 33.72
CA VAL A 97 10.57 -13.68 33.65
C VAL A 97 10.96 -13.32 32.21
N PHE A 98 10.72 -14.20 31.25
CA PHE A 98 10.97 -13.89 29.84
C PHE A 98 10.05 -12.81 29.30
N TRP A 99 8.77 -12.82 29.66
CA TRP A 99 7.82 -11.76 29.28
C TRP A 99 8.28 -10.38 29.78
N ALA A 100 8.70 -10.28 31.04
CA ALA A 100 9.23 -9.05 31.61
C ALA A 100 10.55 -8.62 30.93
N GLY A 101 11.44 -9.59 30.66
CA GLY A 101 12.68 -9.34 29.92
C GLY A 101 12.43 -8.82 28.50
N LEU A 102 11.44 -9.37 27.79
CA LEU A 102 11.03 -8.90 26.47
C LEU A 102 10.46 -7.48 26.49
N TRP A 103 9.64 -7.15 27.50
CA TRP A 103 9.17 -5.77 27.70
C TRP A 103 10.34 -4.80 27.93
N LEU A 104 11.29 -5.18 28.78
CA LEU A 104 12.47 -4.37 29.04
C LEU A 104 13.27 -4.13 27.74
N VAL A 105 13.56 -5.18 26.98
CA VAL A 105 14.29 -5.08 25.70
C VAL A 105 13.52 -4.22 24.69
N THR A 106 12.20 -4.41 24.60
CA THR A 106 11.34 -3.65 23.67
C THR A 106 11.32 -2.18 24.01
N LEU A 107 11.11 -1.83 25.30
CA LEU A 107 11.07 -0.44 25.74
C LEU A 107 12.43 0.26 25.60
N LEU A 108 13.52 -0.43 25.93
CA LEU A 108 14.87 0.08 25.71
C LEU A 108 15.15 0.27 24.21
N GLY A 109 14.71 -0.67 23.36
CA GLY A 109 14.83 -0.58 21.91
C GLY A 109 14.05 0.61 21.36
N CYS A 110 12.79 0.79 21.76
CA CYS A 110 11.99 1.93 21.34
C CYS A 110 12.63 3.26 21.77
N TYR A 111 13.08 3.37 23.02
CA TYR A 111 13.76 4.55 23.54
C TYR A 111 15.08 4.83 22.81
N ALA A 112 15.86 3.79 22.49
CA ALA A 112 17.10 3.94 21.74
C ALA A 112 16.84 4.44 20.31
N ILE A 113 15.82 3.92 19.62
CA ILE A 113 15.47 4.34 18.25
C ILE A 113 14.92 5.77 18.24
N GLU A 114 14.07 6.14 19.19
CA GLU A 114 13.57 7.51 19.33
C GLU A 114 14.69 8.50 19.67
N SER A 115 15.66 8.11 20.51
CA SER A 115 16.80 8.97 20.84
C SER A 115 17.76 9.20 19.65
N LEU A 116 17.76 8.30 18.66
CA LEU A 116 18.43 8.49 17.37
C LEU A 116 17.64 9.40 16.39
N GLY A 117 16.52 9.98 16.82
CA GLY A 117 15.70 10.88 16.01
C GLY A 117 14.68 10.19 15.10
N THR A 118 14.59 8.86 15.13
CA THR A 118 13.60 8.12 14.35
C THR A 118 12.26 8.14 15.08
N ARG A 119 11.22 8.63 14.41
CA ARG A 119 9.89 8.80 15.02
C ARG A 119 9.07 7.52 14.88
N LEU A 120 9.05 6.71 15.94
CA LEU A 120 8.30 5.45 15.96
C LEU A 120 6.78 5.65 15.94
N PHE A 121 6.28 6.70 16.58
CA PHE A 121 4.85 7.00 16.74
C PHE A 121 4.48 8.37 16.15
N PRO A 122 3.22 8.59 15.72
CA PRO A 122 2.82 9.83 15.05
C PRO A 122 2.88 11.03 16.00
N ILE A 123 3.30 12.19 15.48
CA ILE A 123 3.58 13.41 16.26
C ILE A 123 2.31 14.12 16.74
N HIS A 124 1.16 13.85 16.09
CA HIS A 124 0.03 14.77 16.12
C HIS A 124 -0.65 14.90 17.49
N ASP A 125 -0.40 13.98 18.44
CA ASP A 125 -0.78 14.19 19.83
C ASP A 125 0.09 13.37 20.80
N ARG A 126 0.77 14.04 21.75
CA ARG A 126 1.51 13.37 22.85
C ARG A 126 0.59 12.43 23.65
N ALA A 127 -0.71 12.71 23.71
CA ALA A 127 -1.69 11.87 24.39
C ALA A 127 -1.90 10.51 23.69
N THR A 128 -1.67 10.44 22.37
CA THR A 128 -1.84 9.22 21.56
C THR A 128 -0.57 8.37 21.46
N ASN A 129 0.60 8.90 21.82
CA ASN A 129 1.82 8.11 21.85
C ASN A 129 1.72 7.04 22.97
N PRO A 130 1.76 5.74 22.64
CA PRO A 130 1.58 4.70 23.64
C PRO A 130 2.66 4.72 24.71
N ILE A 131 3.91 5.09 24.39
CA ILE A 131 5.03 5.10 25.36
C ILE A 131 4.83 6.16 26.46
N HIS A 132 4.24 7.30 26.12
CA HIS A 132 4.07 8.44 27.03
C HIS A 132 2.69 8.53 27.67
N SER A 133 1.77 7.62 27.31
CA SER A 133 0.39 7.64 27.78
C SER A 133 0.05 6.40 28.60
N MET A 134 -1.11 6.43 29.25
CA MET A 134 -1.66 5.27 29.97
C MET A 134 -1.93 4.07 29.03
N TRP A 135 -1.88 4.24 27.71
CA TRP A 135 -1.95 3.14 26.76
C TRP A 135 -0.83 2.12 26.93
N LEU A 136 0.39 2.51 27.34
CA LEU A 136 1.46 1.55 27.66
C LEU A 136 1.03 0.58 28.77
N VAL A 137 0.37 1.09 29.81
CA VAL A 137 -0.14 0.27 30.93
C VAL A 137 -1.16 -0.74 30.42
N TYR A 138 -2.06 -0.32 29.52
CA TYR A 138 -2.99 -1.22 28.86
C TYR A 138 -2.27 -2.30 28.04
N TRP A 139 -1.26 -1.95 27.24
CA TRP A 139 -0.49 -2.93 26.44
C TRP A 139 0.23 -3.96 27.33
N ILE A 140 0.87 -3.50 28.41
CA ILE A 140 1.53 -4.38 29.39
C ILE A 140 0.49 -5.32 30.03
N LEU A 141 -0.60 -4.77 30.57
CA LEU A 141 -1.67 -5.57 31.18
C LEU A 141 -2.30 -6.56 30.21
N ASN A 142 -2.59 -6.12 28.98
CA ASN A 142 -3.17 -6.97 27.95
C ASN A 142 -2.22 -8.09 27.55
N SER A 143 -0.92 -7.81 27.35
CA SER A 143 0.06 -8.86 27.05
C SER A 143 0.21 -9.87 28.22
N PHE A 144 0.10 -9.42 29.46
CA PHE A 144 0.10 -10.29 30.64
C PHE A 144 -1.19 -11.12 30.73
N TYR A 145 -2.34 -10.52 30.39
CA TYR A 145 -3.61 -11.23 30.23
C TYR A 145 -3.50 -12.34 29.19
N LEU A 146 -2.92 -12.06 28.02
CA LEU A 146 -2.66 -13.06 26.99
C LEU A 146 -1.75 -14.18 27.53
N LEU A 147 -0.74 -13.86 28.35
CA LEU A 147 0.12 -14.89 28.96
C LEU A 147 -0.70 -15.85 29.83
N VAL A 148 -1.58 -15.31 30.68
CA VAL A 148 -2.46 -16.12 31.55
C VAL A 148 -3.44 -16.94 30.73
N ILE A 149 -4.06 -16.38 29.70
CA ILE A 149 -4.98 -17.11 28.81
C ILE A 149 -4.24 -18.22 28.02
N GLY A 150 -3.00 -17.97 27.61
CA GLY A 150 -2.14 -18.97 26.98
C GLY A 150 -1.90 -20.17 27.90
N PHE A 151 -1.62 -19.93 29.19
CA PHE A 151 -1.53 -21.01 30.17
C PHE A 151 -2.88 -21.66 30.47
N LEU A 152 -3.96 -20.87 30.62
CA LEU A 152 -5.31 -21.38 30.87
C LEU A 152 -5.73 -22.40 29.80
N THR A 153 -5.59 -22.04 28.53
CA THR A 153 -5.93 -22.92 27.40
C THR A 153 -4.98 -24.11 27.31
N ALA A 154 -3.69 -23.91 27.55
CA ALA A 154 -2.73 -25.02 27.57
C ALA A 154 -2.98 -26.02 28.71
N TRP A 155 -3.49 -25.56 29.86
CA TRP A 155 -3.97 -26.42 30.93
C TRP A 155 -5.29 -27.12 30.58
N ARG A 156 -6.17 -26.49 29.81
CA ARG A 156 -7.46 -27.10 29.45
C ARG A 156 -7.38 -28.16 28.34
N PHE A 157 -6.47 -27.98 27.38
CA PHE A 157 -6.37 -28.82 26.18
C PHE A 157 -5.08 -29.65 26.15
N ARG A 158 -5.15 -30.84 25.54
CA ARG A 158 -4.00 -31.75 25.42
C ARG A 158 -3.10 -31.41 24.22
N SER A 159 -3.69 -30.99 23.09
CA SER A 159 -2.94 -30.59 21.89
C SER A 159 -2.56 -29.12 21.93
N SER A 160 -1.33 -28.78 21.53
CA SER A 160 -0.86 -27.39 21.46
C SER A 160 -1.66 -26.57 20.45
N MET A 161 -2.04 -27.16 19.32
CA MET A 161 -2.74 -26.42 18.26
C MET A 161 -4.18 -26.11 18.64
N THR A 162 -4.88 -27.05 19.28
CA THR A 162 -6.22 -26.78 19.84
C THR A 162 -6.17 -25.71 20.94
N ALA A 163 -5.13 -25.71 21.78
CA ALA A 163 -4.95 -24.67 22.79
C ALA A 163 -4.81 -23.28 22.16
N LEU A 164 -4.00 -23.15 21.10
CA LEU A 164 -3.82 -21.89 20.36
C LEU A 164 -5.08 -21.41 19.63
N VAL A 165 -5.90 -22.32 19.09
CA VAL A 165 -7.17 -21.93 18.45
C VAL A 165 -8.18 -21.46 19.49
N MET A 166 -8.28 -22.17 20.61
CA MET A 166 -9.18 -21.79 21.72
C MET A 166 -8.69 -20.55 22.49
N PHE A 167 -7.43 -20.17 22.32
CA PHE A 167 -6.88 -18.94 22.86
C PHE A 167 -7.51 -17.69 22.23
N ILE A 168 -7.80 -17.70 20.92
CA ILE A 168 -8.30 -16.52 20.19
C ILE A 168 -9.60 -15.96 20.76
N PRO A 169 -10.70 -16.75 20.92
CA PRO A 169 -11.95 -16.21 21.43
C PRO A 169 -11.80 -15.65 22.85
N LEU A 170 -10.89 -16.23 23.65
CA LEU A 170 -10.57 -15.73 24.99
C LEU A 170 -9.74 -14.45 24.92
N ALA A 171 -8.77 -14.36 24.01
CA ALA A 171 -7.91 -13.19 23.84
C ALA A 171 -8.71 -11.94 23.43
N ILE A 172 -9.73 -12.10 22.59
CA ILE A 172 -10.60 -10.98 22.15
C ILE A 172 -11.74 -10.67 23.12
N ALA A 173 -11.99 -11.52 24.13
CA ALA A 173 -13.11 -11.35 25.06
C ALA A 173 -13.11 -9.99 25.79
N PRO A 174 -11.97 -9.45 26.29
CA PRO A 174 -11.96 -8.12 26.90
C PRO A 174 -12.33 -7.01 25.91
N ALA A 175 -11.93 -7.14 24.65
CA ALA A 175 -12.28 -6.18 23.62
C ALA A 175 -13.79 -6.23 23.32
N ILE A 176 -14.36 -7.42 23.12
CA ILE A 176 -15.80 -7.60 22.91
C ILE A 176 -16.60 -7.07 24.10
N LEU A 177 -16.18 -7.37 25.32
CA LEU A 177 -16.86 -6.91 26.52
C LEU A 177 -16.81 -5.38 26.65
N ARG A 178 -15.66 -4.77 26.34
CA ARG A 178 -15.55 -3.31 26.23
C ARG A 178 -16.51 -2.76 25.17
N PHE A 179 -16.53 -3.31 23.96
CA PHE A 179 -17.42 -2.86 22.90
C PHE A 179 -18.88 -2.99 23.30
N ALA A 180 -19.27 -4.09 23.96
CA ALA A 180 -20.62 -4.27 24.46
C ALA A 180 -20.98 -3.22 25.53
N ILE A 181 -20.07 -2.92 26.46
CA ILE A 181 -20.28 -1.87 27.49
C ILE A 181 -20.42 -0.49 26.82
N ALA A 182 -19.53 -0.16 25.88
CA ALA A 182 -19.56 1.11 25.18
C ALA A 182 -20.85 1.28 24.36
N TYR A 183 -21.30 0.22 23.67
CA TYR A 183 -22.54 0.20 22.92
C TYR A 183 -23.77 0.37 23.83
N VAL A 184 -23.79 -0.28 24.99
CA VAL A 184 -24.87 -0.11 25.98
C VAL A 184 -24.90 1.30 26.56
N GLN A 185 -23.74 1.90 26.81
CA GLN A 185 -23.66 3.27 27.32
C GLN A 185 -24.10 4.31 26.28
N ASN A 186 -23.77 4.08 25.01
CA ASN A 186 -23.99 5.04 23.93
C ASN A 186 -24.27 4.31 22.59
N PRO A 187 -25.51 3.87 22.35
CA PRO A 187 -25.84 3.07 21.16
C PRO A 187 -25.71 3.83 19.83
N PHE A 188 -25.55 5.16 19.87
CA PHE A 188 -25.45 6.04 18.70
C PHE A 188 -24.03 6.57 18.43
N LEU A 189 -23.02 6.20 19.23
CA LEU A 189 -21.65 6.68 19.01
C LEU A 189 -21.05 6.02 17.77
N SER A 190 -20.62 6.84 16.81
CA SER A 190 -19.80 6.40 15.69
C SER A 190 -18.40 6.01 16.18
N TYR A 191 -17.82 4.99 15.54
CA TYR A 191 -16.53 4.40 15.88
C TYR A 191 -15.36 5.40 15.91
N ASN A 192 -15.48 6.52 15.18
CA ASN A 192 -14.42 7.53 15.03
C ASN A 192 -14.51 8.71 16.02
N SER A 193 -15.41 8.68 17.01
CA SER A 193 -15.46 9.75 18.01
C SER A 193 -14.21 9.72 18.92
N SER A 194 -13.59 10.88 19.14
CA SER A 194 -12.45 11.09 20.06
C SER A 194 -12.74 10.69 21.52
N LEU A 195 -13.97 10.30 21.82
CA LEU A 195 -14.39 9.70 23.09
C LEU A 195 -13.76 8.32 23.35
N TYR A 196 -13.10 7.69 22.37
CA TYR A 196 -12.35 6.45 22.60
C TYR A 196 -11.21 6.61 23.62
N ASP A 197 -10.57 7.77 23.74
CA ASP A 197 -9.57 8.03 24.79
C ASP A 197 -10.21 8.12 26.18
N ALA A 198 -11.46 8.60 26.29
CA ALA A 198 -12.21 8.62 27.55
C ALA A 198 -12.57 7.21 28.06
N THR A 199 -12.44 6.17 27.22
CA THR A 199 -12.74 4.78 27.57
C THR A 199 -11.53 3.95 28.01
N LEU A 200 -10.33 4.55 28.10
CA LEU A 200 -9.12 3.83 28.54
C LEU A 200 -9.27 3.24 29.96
N GLY A 201 -9.90 3.99 30.88
CA GLY A 201 -10.22 3.48 32.21
C GLY A 201 -11.10 2.23 32.18
N GLN A 202 -12.10 2.21 31.28
CA GLN A 202 -12.95 1.02 31.08
C GLN A 202 -12.15 -0.16 30.53
N CYS A 203 -11.20 0.09 29.62
CA CYS A 203 -10.31 -0.96 29.10
C CYS A 203 -9.48 -1.59 30.20
N LEU A 204 -8.90 -0.77 31.07
CA LEU A 204 -8.08 -1.23 32.19
C LEU A 204 -8.91 -2.04 33.19
N ILE A 205 -10.13 -1.60 33.50
CA ILE A 205 -11.06 -2.33 34.37
C ILE A 205 -11.44 -3.68 33.74
N VAL A 206 -11.88 -3.68 32.48
CA VAL A 206 -12.33 -4.90 31.79
C VAL A 206 -11.19 -5.92 31.66
N VAL A 207 -9.99 -5.48 31.26
CA VAL A 207 -8.80 -6.34 31.19
C VAL A 207 -8.40 -6.82 32.58
N GLY A 208 -8.40 -5.95 33.60
CA GLY A 208 -8.06 -6.31 34.98
C GLY A 208 -9.00 -7.36 35.59
N CYS A 209 -10.32 -7.19 35.43
CA CYS A 209 -11.31 -8.17 35.87
C CYS A 209 -11.18 -9.50 35.11
N SER A 210 -11.00 -9.43 33.78
CA SER A 210 -10.79 -10.62 32.93
C SER A 210 -9.53 -11.38 33.33
N LEU A 211 -8.45 -10.66 33.67
CA LEU A 211 -7.19 -11.22 34.16
C LEU A 211 -7.37 -11.95 35.49
N ALA A 212 -8.00 -11.31 36.48
CA ALA A 212 -8.25 -11.93 37.78
C ALA A 212 -9.06 -13.24 37.66
N PHE A 213 -10.13 -13.21 36.85
CA PHE A 213 -10.96 -14.38 36.57
C PHE A 213 -10.17 -15.49 35.86
N SER A 214 -9.32 -15.12 34.90
CA SER A 214 -8.50 -16.06 34.14
C SER A 214 -7.42 -16.73 34.99
N ILE A 215 -6.80 -16.00 35.92
CA ILE A 215 -5.83 -16.56 36.88
C ILE A 215 -6.51 -17.62 37.77
N TRP A 216 -7.72 -17.33 38.25
CA TRP A 216 -8.50 -18.28 39.05
C TRP A 216 -8.82 -19.56 38.26
N LEU A 217 -9.35 -19.43 37.03
CA LEU A 217 -9.62 -20.56 36.15
C LEU A 217 -8.35 -21.34 35.78
N MET A 218 -7.25 -20.65 35.51
CA MET A 218 -5.96 -21.26 35.15
C MET A 218 -5.48 -22.17 36.28
N ASN A 219 -5.48 -21.68 37.52
CA ASN A 219 -5.09 -22.46 38.69
C ASN A 219 -6.04 -23.66 38.90
N ARG A 220 -7.34 -23.49 38.64
CA ARG A 220 -8.32 -24.59 38.71
C ARG A 220 -8.01 -25.70 37.69
N PHE A 221 -7.86 -25.35 36.41
CA PHE A 221 -7.57 -26.33 35.35
C PHE A 221 -6.18 -26.95 35.46
N ALA A 222 -5.19 -26.19 35.96
CA ALA A 222 -3.86 -26.71 36.21
C ALA A 222 -3.86 -27.79 37.29
N ARG A 223 -4.58 -27.57 38.40
CA ARG A 223 -4.75 -28.58 39.46
C ARG A 223 -5.49 -29.81 38.97
N GLN A 224 -6.54 -29.64 38.18
CA GLN A 224 -7.28 -30.77 37.59
C GLN A 224 -6.44 -31.57 36.61
N SER A 225 -5.58 -30.92 35.80
CA SER A 225 -4.70 -31.60 34.85
C SER A 225 -3.57 -32.39 35.50
N LEU A 226 -3.16 -31.99 36.71
CA LEU A 226 -2.10 -32.64 37.49
C LEU A 226 -2.66 -33.56 38.58
N ALA A 227 -3.99 -33.65 38.71
CA ALA A 227 -4.59 -34.67 39.55
C ALA A 227 -4.25 -36.05 38.96
N PRO A 228 -4.04 -37.08 39.80
CA PRO A 228 -3.84 -38.43 39.32
C PRO A 228 -4.98 -38.78 38.35
N GLU A 229 -4.63 -39.27 37.16
CA GLU A 229 -5.62 -39.71 36.19
C GLU A 229 -6.40 -40.82 36.89
N GLU A 230 -7.70 -40.60 37.15
CA GLU A 230 -8.55 -41.63 37.73
C GLU A 230 -8.36 -42.84 36.85
N THR A 231 -7.75 -43.89 37.41
CA THR A 231 -7.67 -45.18 36.75
C THR A 231 -9.11 -45.58 36.51
N ARG A 232 -9.59 -45.31 35.30
CA ARG A 232 -10.63 -46.11 34.68
C ARG A 232 -10.01 -47.49 34.51
N LEU A 233 -9.89 -48.21 35.63
CA LEU A 233 -9.89 -49.65 35.64
C LEU A 233 -11.19 -49.99 34.94
N SER A 234 -11.14 -50.15 33.61
CA SER A 234 -12.18 -50.93 32.97
C SER A 234 -12.18 -52.24 33.74
N ALA A 235 -13.34 -52.64 34.23
CA ALA A 235 -13.48 -53.86 35.04
C ALA A 235 -12.86 -55.09 34.33
N ASN A 236 -12.62 -54.99 33.03
CA ASN A 236 -11.82 -55.91 32.26
C ASN A 236 -10.81 -55.14 31.36
N PRO A 237 -9.50 -55.22 31.62
CA PRO A 237 -8.45 -54.64 30.75
C PRO A 237 -8.32 -55.38 29.41
N TYR A 238 -8.98 -56.54 29.26
CA TYR A 238 -9.05 -57.32 28.02
C TYR A 238 -10.32 -57.08 27.22
N ALA A 239 -11.28 -56.26 27.67
CA ALA A 239 -12.54 -56.05 26.97
C ALA A 239 -12.34 -55.51 25.53
N SER A 240 -11.30 -54.71 25.28
CA SER A 240 -10.95 -54.24 23.94
C SER A 240 -10.31 -55.33 23.07
N VAL A 241 -9.63 -56.31 23.68
CA VAL A 241 -9.06 -57.47 23.01
C VAL A 241 -10.16 -58.49 22.70
N GLU A 242 -11.08 -58.73 23.64
CA GLU A 242 -12.28 -59.58 23.45
C GLU A 242 -13.21 -59.03 22.36
N LEU A 243 -13.47 -57.72 22.32
CA LEU A 243 -14.20 -57.09 21.21
C LEU A 243 -13.45 -57.13 19.87
N ALA A 244 -12.10 -57.14 19.89
CA ALA A 244 -11.29 -57.24 18.69
C ALA A 244 -11.20 -58.68 18.15
N THR A 245 -11.32 -59.70 19.01
CA THR A 245 -11.37 -61.11 18.58
C THR A 245 -12.70 -61.51 17.94
N ASP A 246 -13.82 -60.86 18.29
CA ASP A 246 -15.14 -61.17 17.72
C ASP A 246 -15.49 -60.39 16.45
N THR A 247 -14.71 -59.37 16.09
CA THR A 247 -14.85 -58.72 14.79
C THR A 247 -14.04 -59.49 13.77
N THR A 248 -14.71 -60.44 13.09
CA THR A 248 -14.23 -60.98 11.81
C THR A 248 -13.64 -59.84 10.99
N ILE A 249 -12.34 -59.89 10.75
CA ILE A 249 -11.61 -58.89 9.97
C ILE A 249 -12.25 -58.89 8.58
N GLN A 250 -13.22 -57.99 8.37
CA GLN A 250 -13.88 -57.77 7.09
C GLN A 250 -12.82 -57.16 6.16
N THR A 251 -12.03 -58.04 5.55
CA THR A 251 -11.03 -57.73 4.53
C THR A 251 -11.65 -57.29 3.21
N SER A 252 -12.99 -57.22 3.12
CA SER A 252 -13.71 -56.96 1.86
C SER A 252 -14.27 -55.54 1.71
N GLN A 253 -13.96 -54.59 2.59
CA GLN A 253 -14.38 -53.20 2.34
C GLN A 253 -13.52 -52.61 1.21
N SER A 254 -14.22 -52.25 0.13
CA SER A 254 -13.71 -51.78 -1.16
C SER A 254 -12.43 -50.95 -1.05
N VAL A 255 -11.47 -51.23 -1.94
CA VAL A 255 -10.23 -50.48 -2.12
C VAL A 255 -10.58 -49.00 -2.40
N LEU A 256 -10.71 -48.20 -1.35
CA LEU A 256 -10.65 -46.75 -1.47
C LEU A 256 -9.33 -46.45 -2.17
N ARG A 257 -9.39 -45.67 -3.25
CA ARG A 257 -8.17 -45.22 -3.92
C ARG A 257 -7.25 -44.61 -2.85
N PRO A 258 -5.95 -44.92 -2.82
CA PRO A 258 -5.06 -44.49 -1.74
C PRO A 258 -5.15 -42.98 -1.44
N SER A 259 -5.38 -42.16 -2.47
CA SER A 259 -5.60 -40.72 -2.34
C SER A 259 -6.86 -40.33 -1.55
N SER A 260 -7.98 -41.03 -1.72
CA SER A 260 -9.22 -40.74 -0.97
C SER A 260 -9.10 -41.17 0.48
N ALA A 261 -8.44 -42.31 0.75
CA ALA A 261 -8.15 -42.74 2.11
C ALA A 261 -7.25 -41.73 2.84
N MET A 262 -6.19 -41.23 2.17
CA MET A 262 -5.29 -40.21 2.74
C MET A 262 -6.01 -38.89 3.02
N LEU A 263 -6.90 -38.46 2.12
CA LEU A 263 -7.70 -37.26 2.30
C LEU A 263 -8.67 -37.40 3.47
N TRP A 264 -9.39 -38.53 3.52
CA TRP A 264 -10.30 -38.86 4.61
C TRP A 264 -9.58 -38.89 5.97
N GLN A 265 -8.41 -39.54 6.00
CA GLN A 265 -7.55 -39.61 7.18
C GLN A 265 -7.11 -38.21 7.62
N PHE A 266 -6.63 -37.38 6.69
CA PHE A 266 -6.18 -36.03 7.00
C PHE A 266 -7.30 -35.14 7.56
N PHE A 267 -8.48 -35.20 6.94
CA PHE A 267 -9.66 -34.47 7.42
C PHE A 267 -10.02 -34.91 8.82
N HIS A 268 -10.20 -36.21 9.07
CA HIS A 268 -10.65 -36.71 10.38
C HIS A 268 -9.65 -36.43 11.50
N GLN A 269 -8.36 -36.42 11.18
CA GLN A 269 -7.30 -36.11 12.13
C GLN A 269 -7.31 -34.64 12.56
N ASN A 270 -7.66 -33.75 11.65
CA ASN A 270 -7.60 -32.30 11.88
C ASN A 270 -8.99 -31.64 11.92
N LYS A 271 -10.08 -32.43 11.92
CA LYS A 271 -11.45 -31.95 11.71
C LYS A 271 -11.86 -30.85 12.67
N SER A 272 -11.45 -30.96 13.95
CA SER A 272 -11.82 -29.97 14.95
C SER A 272 -11.19 -28.63 14.62
N VAL A 273 -9.91 -28.62 14.25
CA VAL A 273 -9.20 -27.38 13.92
C VAL A 273 -9.73 -26.79 12.62
N TYR A 274 -9.91 -27.63 11.58
CA TYR A 274 -10.46 -27.17 10.30
C TYR A 274 -11.86 -26.57 10.45
N LEU A 275 -12.77 -27.27 11.14
CA LEU A 275 -14.13 -26.78 11.36
C LEU A 275 -14.14 -25.52 12.25
N SER A 276 -13.24 -25.41 13.22
CA SER A 276 -13.11 -24.18 14.03
C SER A 276 -12.63 -22.99 13.20
N LEU A 277 -11.60 -23.17 12.35
CA LEU A 277 -11.12 -22.09 11.47
C LEU A 277 -12.18 -21.70 10.44
N PHE A 278 -12.84 -22.68 9.82
CA PHE A 278 -13.94 -22.43 8.89
C PHE A 278 -15.13 -21.74 9.54
N GLY A 279 -15.59 -22.23 10.69
CA GLY A 279 -16.66 -21.60 11.44
C GLY A 279 -16.33 -20.17 11.85
N ALA A 280 -15.10 -19.93 12.34
CA ALA A 280 -14.67 -18.58 12.72
C ALA A 280 -14.64 -17.62 11.52
N SER A 281 -14.07 -18.03 10.39
CA SER A 281 -14.06 -17.21 9.17
C SER A 281 -15.47 -16.94 8.64
N LEU A 282 -16.37 -17.93 8.69
CA LEU A 282 -17.76 -17.75 8.29
C LEU A 282 -18.49 -16.76 9.20
N VAL A 283 -18.33 -16.87 10.52
CA VAL A 283 -18.95 -15.94 11.49
C VAL A 283 -18.45 -14.51 11.26
N VAL A 284 -17.13 -14.31 11.11
CA VAL A 284 -16.56 -12.99 10.82
C VAL A 284 -17.13 -12.44 9.51
N GLY A 285 -17.16 -13.26 8.45
CA GLY A 285 -17.73 -12.87 7.15
C GLY A 285 -19.21 -12.46 7.23
N VAL A 286 -20.03 -13.22 7.97
CA VAL A 286 -21.45 -12.90 8.17
C VAL A 286 -21.63 -11.62 8.98
N ILE A 287 -20.84 -11.40 10.03
CA ILE A 287 -20.92 -10.16 10.82
C ILE A 287 -20.51 -8.96 9.95
N SER A 288 -19.44 -9.09 9.15
CA SER A 288 -19.04 -8.03 8.22
C SER A 288 -20.13 -7.69 7.20
N LEU A 289 -20.82 -8.70 6.67
CA LEU A 289 -21.98 -8.49 5.80
C LEU A 289 -23.13 -7.77 6.50
N GLY A 290 -23.42 -8.13 7.75
CA GLY A 290 -24.52 -7.56 8.52
C GLY A 290 -24.28 -6.11 8.92
N LEU A 291 -23.03 -5.74 9.23
CA LEU A 291 -22.69 -4.41 9.72
C LEU A 291 -22.41 -3.39 8.61
N ALA A 292 -22.00 -3.82 7.42
CA ALA A 292 -21.58 -2.89 6.38
C ALA A 292 -22.60 -1.83 5.92
N PRO A 293 -23.94 -2.06 5.89
CA PRO A 293 -24.88 -0.99 5.56
C PRO A 293 -24.87 0.17 6.57
N THR A 294 -24.39 -0.08 7.79
CA THR A 294 -24.39 0.89 8.91
C THR A 294 -23.04 1.56 9.13
N ILE A 295 -21.99 1.02 8.53
CA ILE A 295 -20.63 1.53 8.67
C ILE A 295 -20.40 2.51 7.53
N ASP A 296 -20.48 3.81 7.85
CA ASP A 296 -19.97 4.87 6.99
C ASP A 296 -18.57 4.48 6.50
N HIS A 297 -18.32 4.48 5.19
CA HIS A 297 -17.12 3.90 4.55
C HIS A 297 -15.82 4.55 5.03
N ARG A 298 -15.93 5.64 5.77
CA ARG A 298 -14.85 6.31 6.50
C ARG A 298 -14.27 5.46 7.67
N ASN A 299 -14.96 4.39 8.09
CA ASN A 299 -14.55 3.53 9.21
C ASN A 299 -13.92 2.21 8.73
N GLY A 300 -12.75 2.27 8.08
CA GLY A 300 -12.05 1.10 7.52
C GLY A 300 -11.58 0.02 8.53
N GLY A 301 -11.84 0.18 9.83
CA GLY A 301 -11.38 -0.75 10.87
C GLY A 301 -12.02 -2.13 10.81
N TRP A 302 -13.32 -2.23 10.50
CA TRP A 302 -14.02 -3.53 10.48
C TRP A 302 -13.64 -4.38 9.27
N GLU A 303 -13.45 -3.74 8.11
CA GLU A 303 -12.96 -4.38 6.90
C GLU A 303 -11.55 -4.93 7.11
N ALA A 304 -10.65 -4.11 7.68
CA ALA A 304 -9.30 -4.54 8.03
C ALA A 304 -9.31 -5.74 8.99
N PHE A 305 -10.19 -5.74 10.00
CA PHE A 305 -10.35 -6.88 10.92
C PHE A 305 -10.82 -8.16 10.21
N ALA A 306 -11.78 -8.04 9.29
CA ALA A 306 -12.31 -9.17 8.54
C ALA A 306 -11.26 -9.77 7.60
N VAL A 307 -10.55 -8.92 6.85
CA VAL A 307 -9.43 -9.30 5.98
C VAL A 307 -8.32 -9.96 6.80
N PHE A 308 -7.95 -9.37 7.95
CA PHE A 308 -6.94 -9.94 8.84
C PHE A 308 -7.35 -11.31 9.41
N SER A 309 -8.62 -11.46 9.80
CA SER A 309 -9.15 -12.74 10.31
C SER A 309 -9.12 -13.83 9.25
N LEU A 310 -9.49 -13.50 8.01
CA LEU A 310 -9.45 -14.43 6.88
C LEU A 310 -8.01 -14.78 6.51
N PHE A 311 -7.11 -13.80 6.50
CA PHE A 311 -5.68 -13.98 6.32
C PHE A 311 -5.11 -14.94 7.37
N LEU A 312 -5.41 -14.72 8.66
CA LEU A 312 -4.92 -15.53 9.77
C LEU A 312 -5.44 -16.98 9.70
N ALA A 313 -6.73 -17.16 9.43
CA ALA A 313 -7.31 -18.48 9.24
C ALA A 313 -6.61 -19.24 8.10
N THR A 314 -6.41 -18.58 6.97
CA THR A 314 -5.75 -19.11 5.78
C THR A 314 -4.29 -19.50 6.05
N ALA A 315 -3.54 -18.63 6.75
CA ALA A 315 -2.19 -18.91 7.17
C ALA A 315 -2.12 -20.14 8.09
N TRP A 316 -3.03 -20.27 9.07
CA TRP A 316 -3.05 -21.46 9.94
C TRP A 316 -3.44 -22.74 9.23
N MET A 317 -4.29 -22.69 8.20
CA MET A 317 -4.49 -23.86 7.36
C MET A 317 -3.22 -24.27 6.64
N GLY A 318 -2.41 -23.31 6.18
CA GLY A 318 -1.07 -23.58 5.66
C GLY A 318 -0.18 -24.28 6.68
N VAL A 319 -0.21 -23.84 7.93
CA VAL A 319 0.56 -24.48 9.02
C VAL A 319 0.12 -25.93 9.27
N LEU A 320 -1.18 -26.20 9.24
CA LEU A 320 -1.75 -27.52 9.54
C LEU A 320 -1.35 -28.60 8.53
N VAL A 321 -1.06 -28.23 7.28
CA VAL A 321 -0.63 -29.14 6.20
C VAL A 321 0.54 -30.01 6.64
N PHE A 322 1.56 -29.40 7.27
CA PHE A 322 2.77 -30.10 7.70
C PHE A 322 2.74 -30.43 9.19
N GLN A 323 2.19 -29.55 10.03
CA GLN A 323 2.21 -29.77 11.48
C GLN A 323 1.22 -30.85 11.94
N GLY A 324 0.10 -31.03 11.24
CA GLY A 324 -0.87 -32.08 11.59
C GLY A 324 -0.29 -33.49 11.52
N ASP A 325 0.60 -33.74 10.55
CA ASP A 325 1.28 -35.05 10.39
C ASP A 325 2.55 -35.18 11.25
N ASN A 326 3.18 -34.06 11.63
CA ASN A 326 4.43 -34.07 12.38
C ASN A 326 4.27 -34.50 13.85
N LEU A 327 3.13 -34.16 14.48
CA LEU A 327 2.86 -34.38 15.91
C LEU A 327 2.92 -35.84 16.37
N GLN A 328 2.73 -36.81 15.46
CA GLN A 328 2.71 -38.24 15.79
C GLN A 328 3.58 -39.09 14.85
N GLU A 329 4.56 -38.47 14.18
CA GLU A 329 5.45 -39.14 13.22
C GLU A 329 4.71 -39.86 12.07
N ARG A 330 3.44 -39.53 11.84
CA ARG A 330 2.57 -40.19 10.86
C ARG A 330 3.10 -40.06 9.44
N ILE A 331 3.81 -38.97 9.16
CA ILE A 331 4.42 -38.77 7.85
C ILE A 331 5.48 -39.83 7.54
N ARG A 332 6.24 -40.26 8.54
CA ARG A 332 7.26 -41.31 8.39
C ARG A 332 6.60 -42.65 8.13
N PHE A 333 5.47 -42.93 8.80
CA PHE A 333 4.68 -44.10 8.48
C PHE A 333 4.27 -44.12 6.99
N LEU A 334 3.84 -42.99 6.42
CA LEU A 334 3.48 -42.93 4.99
C LEU A 334 4.69 -43.18 4.07
N SER A 335 5.90 -42.73 4.42
CA SER A 335 7.11 -43.05 3.63
C SER A 335 7.52 -44.51 3.75
N GLU A 336 7.41 -45.10 4.95
CA GLU A 336 7.70 -46.52 5.20
C GLU A 336 6.73 -47.44 4.43
N GLN A 337 5.49 -46.99 4.19
CA GLN A 337 4.52 -47.69 3.33
C GLN A 337 4.74 -47.44 1.82
N GLY A 338 5.82 -46.77 1.41
CA GLY A 338 6.17 -46.54 0.00
C GLY A 338 5.25 -45.58 -0.74
N ILE A 339 4.50 -44.72 -0.02
CA ILE A 339 3.62 -43.74 -0.67
C ILE A 339 4.47 -42.62 -1.25
N GLY A 340 4.32 -42.38 -2.56
CA GLY A 340 5.07 -41.36 -3.27
C GLY A 340 4.85 -39.94 -2.71
N PRO A 341 5.90 -39.11 -2.59
CA PRO A 341 5.84 -37.79 -1.96
C PRO A 341 4.88 -36.82 -2.66
N SER A 342 4.80 -36.87 -3.98
CA SER A 342 3.87 -36.04 -4.76
C SER A 342 2.42 -36.35 -4.42
N LYS A 343 2.07 -37.63 -4.17
CA LYS A 343 0.70 -38.02 -3.78
C LYS A 343 0.36 -37.47 -2.40
N VAL A 344 1.27 -37.61 -1.44
CA VAL A 344 1.07 -37.06 -0.09
C VAL A 344 0.89 -35.56 -0.18
N TRP A 345 1.80 -34.85 -0.86
CA TRP A 345 1.71 -33.40 -1.02
C TRP A 345 0.35 -32.98 -1.58
N ILE A 346 -0.08 -33.52 -2.73
CA ILE A 346 -1.38 -33.18 -3.34
C ILE A 346 -2.53 -33.42 -2.37
N THR A 347 -2.59 -34.58 -1.71
CA THR A 347 -3.71 -34.90 -0.80
C THR A 347 -3.81 -33.93 0.39
N ARG A 348 -2.69 -33.33 0.82
CA ARG A 348 -2.68 -32.34 1.90
C ARG A 348 -3.06 -30.92 1.43
N GLN A 349 -2.88 -30.61 0.14
CA GLN A 349 -3.28 -29.33 -0.46
C GLN A 349 -4.80 -29.25 -0.74
N LEU A 350 -5.48 -30.37 -0.97
CA LEU A 350 -6.88 -30.37 -1.42
C LEU A 350 -7.87 -29.76 -0.42
N LEU A 351 -7.72 -30.03 0.89
CA LEU A 351 -8.64 -29.46 1.90
C LEU A 351 -8.46 -27.93 2.04
N PRO A 352 -7.25 -27.38 2.22
CA PRO A 352 -7.07 -25.94 2.24
C PRO A 352 -7.46 -25.26 0.93
N PHE A 353 -7.21 -25.90 -0.22
CA PHE A 353 -7.67 -25.38 -1.51
C PHE A 353 -9.19 -25.25 -1.56
N GLY A 354 -9.92 -26.29 -1.12
CA GLY A 354 -11.38 -26.23 -0.98
C GLY A 354 -11.84 -25.09 -0.07
N PHE A 355 -11.15 -24.84 1.05
CA PHE A 355 -11.43 -23.68 1.90
C PHE A 355 -11.26 -22.37 1.15
N VAL A 356 -10.12 -22.17 0.46
CA VAL A 356 -9.84 -20.92 -0.26
C VAL A 356 -10.88 -20.68 -1.35
N CYS A 357 -11.29 -21.74 -2.07
CA CYS A 357 -12.39 -21.65 -3.04
C CYS A 357 -13.71 -21.24 -2.37
N CYS A 358 -14.09 -21.84 -1.24
CA CYS A 358 -15.29 -21.46 -0.49
C CYS A 358 -15.23 -20.01 0.00
N ALA A 359 -14.07 -19.55 0.48
CA ALA A 359 -13.87 -18.16 0.91
C ALA A 359 -13.98 -17.18 -0.26
N CYS A 360 -13.43 -17.52 -1.42
CA CYS A 360 -13.56 -16.71 -2.64
C CYS A 360 -14.99 -16.69 -3.17
N LEU A 361 -15.71 -17.82 -3.12
CA LEU A 361 -17.13 -17.87 -3.46
C LEU A 361 -17.96 -17.00 -2.51
N PHE A 362 -17.67 -17.05 -1.21
CA PHE A 362 -18.30 -16.18 -0.22
C PHE A 362 -18.00 -14.71 -0.49
N TYR A 363 -16.74 -14.37 -0.80
CA TYR A 363 -16.35 -13.02 -1.21
C TYR A 363 -17.08 -12.56 -2.48
N LEU A 364 -17.28 -13.44 -3.46
CA LEU A 364 -18.06 -13.11 -4.66
C LEU A 364 -19.53 -12.85 -4.31
N LEU A 365 -20.14 -13.67 -3.45
CA LEU A 365 -21.51 -13.45 -2.96
C LEU A 365 -21.64 -12.11 -2.22
N VAL A 366 -20.65 -11.78 -1.39
CA VAL A 366 -20.54 -10.46 -0.72
C VAL A 366 -20.50 -9.38 -1.80
N LEU A 367 -19.52 -9.44 -2.70
CA LEU A 367 -19.29 -8.43 -3.74
C LEU A 367 -20.52 -8.20 -4.62
N THR A 368 -21.23 -9.26 -5.04
CA THR A 368 -22.46 -9.13 -5.84
C THR A 368 -23.55 -8.33 -5.15
N ARG A 369 -23.57 -8.29 -3.81
CA ARG A 369 -24.50 -7.46 -3.04
C ARG A 369 -24.08 -5.99 -3.00
N TYR A 370 -22.77 -5.70 -3.02
CA TYR A 370 -22.24 -4.31 -2.95
C TYR A 370 -22.10 -3.62 -4.29
N ILE A 371 -21.89 -4.35 -5.39
CA ILE A 371 -21.83 -3.78 -6.73
C ILE A 371 -23.13 -3.01 -7.06
N HIS A 372 -24.25 -3.35 -6.42
CA HIS A 372 -25.50 -2.61 -6.57
C HIS A 372 -25.56 -1.29 -5.79
N SER A 373 -24.61 -1.02 -4.89
CA SER A 373 -24.62 0.12 -3.96
C SER A 373 -23.43 1.07 -4.10
N MET A 374 -22.35 0.69 -4.78
CA MET A 374 -21.13 1.50 -4.89
C MET A 374 -20.62 1.57 -6.34
N ASP A 375 -19.82 2.60 -6.63
CA ASP A 375 -19.08 2.70 -7.89
C ASP A 375 -18.12 1.50 -8.04
N VAL A 376 -18.15 0.90 -9.23
CA VAL A 376 -17.49 -0.39 -9.55
C VAL A 376 -15.97 -0.32 -9.42
N ASP A 377 -15.39 0.88 -9.43
CA ASP A 377 -13.94 1.12 -9.50
C ASP A 377 -13.19 0.88 -8.18
N GLU A 378 -13.88 0.80 -7.03
CA GLU A 378 -13.23 0.65 -5.72
C GLU A 378 -13.04 -0.81 -5.26
N HIS A 379 -13.53 -1.79 -6.03
CA HIS A 379 -13.54 -3.18 -5.58
C HIS A 379 -12.25 -3.94 -5.92
N VAL A 380 -11.76 -4.71 -4.93
CA VAL A 380 -10.65 -5.66 -5.14
C VAL A 380 -11.11 -6.79 -6.08
N PRO A 381 -10.46 -7.00 -7.23
CA PRO A 381 -10.85 -8.08 -8.14
C PRO A 381 -10.75 -9.45 -7.46
N LEU A 382 -11.70 -10.37 -7.75
CA LEU A 382 -11.74 -11.71 -7.17
C LEU A 382 -10.40 -12.46 -7.31
N TRP A 383 -9.75 -12.35 -8.46
CA TRP A 383 -8.46 -13.00 -8.71
C TRP A 383 -7.38 -12.49 -7.75
N LEU A 384 -7.40 -11.19 -7.41
CA LEU A 384 -6.43 -10.60 -6.48
C LEU A 384 -6.71 -11.07 -5.03
N ALA A 385 -7.98 -11.19 -4.65
CA ALA A 385 -8.37 -11.78 -3.36
C ALA A 385 -7.94 -13.26 -3.26
N PHE A 386 -8.15 -14.06 -4.32
CA PHE A 386 -7.67 -15.44 -4.39
C PHE A 386 -6.15 -15.50 -4.26
N TRP A 387 -5.42 -14.65 -5.00
CA TRP A 387 -3.96 -14.59 -4.92
C TRP A 387 -3.48 -14.21 -3.52
N PHE A 388 -4.11 -13.23 -2.87
CA PHE A 388 -3.80 -12.83 -1.49
C PHE A 388 -3.94 -14.00 -0.50
N LEU A 389 -5.01 -14.79 -0.59
CA LEU A 389 -5.23 -15.96 0.27
C LEU A 389 -4.26 -17.10 -0.06
N ALA A 390 -4.08 -17.41 -1.34
CA ALA A 390 -3.11 -18.41 -1.79
C ALA A 390 -1.68 -18.07 -1.35
N PHE A 391 -1.35 -16.79 -1.36
CA PHE A 391 -0.07 -16.27 -0.90
C PHE A 391 0.12 -16.48 0.61
N ALA A 392 -0.86 -16.07 1.41
CA ALA A 392 -0.84 -16.24 2.86
C ALA A 392 -0.69 -17.71 3.26
N TYR A 393 -1.46 -18.57 2.59
CA TYR A 393 -1.38 -20.02 2.73
C TYR A 393 0.01 -20.56 2.35
N GLY A 394 0.53 -20.16 1.19
CA GLY A 394 1.79 -20.61 0.61
C GLY A 394 2.99 -20.37 1.53
N TYR A 395 3.15 -19.15 2.01
CA TYR A 395 4.27 -18.81 2.90
C TYR A 395 4.13 -19.44 4.29
N ALA A 396 2.92 -19.52 4.83
CA ALA A 396 2.69 -20.17 6.12
C ALA A 396 2.97 -21.68 6.07
N GLN A 397 2.58 -22.39 4.99
CA GLN A 397 2.92 -23.80 4.81
C GLN A 397 4.43 -24.02 4.63
N TRP A 398 5.10 -23.13 3.89
CA TRP A 398 6.53 -23.23 3.65
C TRP A 398 7.30 -23.07 4.96
N PHE A 399 6.93 -22.07 5.77
CA PHE A 399 7.49 -21.90 7.11
C PHE A 399 7.22 -23.10 8.02
N ALA A 400 6.02 -23.67 7.98
CA ALA A 400 5.67 -24.85 8.74
C ALA A 400 6.45 -26.12 8.34
N GLN A 401 6.94 -26.21 7.10
CA GLN A 401 7.83 -27.30 6.70
C GLN A 401 9.25 -27.13 7.27
N LEU A 402 9.72 -25.88 7.38
CA LEU A 402 11.05 -25.54 7.94
C LEU A 402 11.10 -25.74 9.45
N VAL A 403 10.04 -25.39 10.16
CA VAL A 403 10.01 -25.36 11.62
C VAL A 403 9.29 -26.59 12.17
N ARG A 404 9.99 -27.42 12.93
CA ARG A 404 9.40 -28.65 13.50
C ARG A 404 8.44 -28.39 14.66
N ASN A 405 8.55 -27.25 15.33
CA ASN A 405 7.71 -26.96 16.49
C ASN A 405 6.35 -26.40 16.00
N PRO A 406 5.22 -27.02 16.37
CA PRO A 406 3.90 -26.57 15.94
C PRO A 406 3.53 -25.19 16.48
N VAL A 407 3.96 -24.85 17.70
CA VAL A 407 3.69 -23.54 18.31
C VAL A 407 4.45 -22.44 17.58
N LEU A 408 5.74 -22.68 17.30
CA LEU A 408 6.54 -21.74 16.51
C LEU A 408 5.97 -21.57 15.10
N SER A 409 5.50 -22.65 14.48
CA SER A 409 4.88 -22.59 13.14
C SER A 409 3.55 -21.84 13.16
N ALA A 410 2.72 -22.03 14.19
CA ALA A 410 1.44 -21.36 14.32
C ALA A 410 1.58 -19.84 14.54
N ILE A 411 2.63 -19.40 15.25
CA ILE A 411 2.91 -17.97 15.45
C ILE A 411 3.67 -17.39 14.25
N GLY A 412 4.74 -18.05 13.83
CA GLY A 412 5.63 -17.56 12.79
C GLY A 412 5.06 -17.67 11.38
N GLY A 413 4.19 -18.65 11.11
CA GLY A 413 3.58 -18.84 9.79
C GLY A 413 2.81 -17.60 9.30
N PRO A 414 1.82 -17.09 10.07
CA PRO A 414 1.12 -15.85 9.74
C PRO A 414 2.05 -14.62 9.65
N ILE A 415 3.07 -14.52 10.52
CA ILE A 415 4.01 -13.40 10.50
C ILE A 415 4.87 -13.42 9.23
N ILE A 416 5.41 -14.58 8.86
CA ILE A 416 6.21 -14.75 7.63
C ILE A 416 5.35 -14.52 6.39
N ALA A 417 4.10 -15.00 6.38
CA ALA A 417 3.15 -14.69 5.32
C ALA A 417 2.87 -13.19 5.20
N GLY A 418 2.73 -12.49 6.34
CA GLY A 418 2.51 -11.05 6.37
C GLY A 418 3.73 -10.27 5.89
N ILE A 419 4.92 -10.66 6.34
CA ILE A 419 6.21 -10.12 5.89
C ILE A 419 6.37 -10.31 4.39
N ALA A 420 6.15 -11.52 3.88
CA ALA A 420 6.25 -11.82 2.46
C ALA A 420 5.25 -10.98 1.65
N LEU A 421 4.03 -10.77 2.18
CA LEU A 421 3.02 -9.95 1.54
C LEU A 421 3.46 -8.48 1.51
N THR A 422 3.93 -7.94 2.64
CA THR A 422 4.49 -6.58 2.71
C THR A 422 5.63 -6.40 1.71
N VAL A 423 6.52 -7.39 1.59
CA VAL A 423 7.59 -7.38 0.58
C VAL A 423 7.03 -7.36 -0.83
N VAL A 424 6.02 -8.18 -1.15
CA VAL A 424 5.38 -8.16 -2.49
C VAL A 424 4.71 -6.83 -2.78
N VAL A 425 3.98 -6.27 -1.81
CA VAL A 425 3.33 -4.97 -1.98
C VAL A 425 4.39 -3.88 -2.12
N PHE A 426 5.47 -3.89 -1.33
CA PHE A 426 6.61 -2.99 -1.48
C PHE A 426 7.24 -3.11 -2.88
N VAL A 427 7.55 -4.32 -3.31
CA VAL A 427 8.11 -4.63 -4.64
C VAL A 427 7.16 -4.20 -5.77
N ARG A 428 5.85 -4.25 -5.55
CA ARG A 428 4.83 -3.80 -6.52
C ARG A 428 4.68 -2.29 -6.55
N VAL A 429 4.59 -1.65 -5.39
CA VAL A 429 4.27 -0.21 -5.27
C VAL A 429 5.53 0.61 -5.48
N ASP A 430 6.62 0.23 -4.83
CA ASP A 430 7.88 0.99 -4.82
C ASP A 430 8.79 0.64 -6.00
N ILE A 431 9.00 -0.66 -6.22
CA ILE A 431 9.82 -1.13 -7.33
C ILE A 431 8.99 -1.24 -8.63
N SER A 432 7.65 -1.20 -8.60
CA SER A 432 6.84 -1.37 -9.82
C SER A 432 7.21 -2.64 -10.60
N THR A 433 7.44 -3.73 -9.88
CA THR A 433 7.84 -5.01 -10.49
C THR A 433 6.71 -5.58 -11.35
N ARG A 434 7.06 -6.34 -12.39
CA ARG A 434 6.10 -7.00 -13.29
C ARG A 434 5.32 -8.12 -12.58
N PHE A 435 4.05 -8.32 -12.98
CA PHE A 435 3.18 -9.34 -12.40
C PHE A 435 3.72 -10.77 -12.51
N VAL A 436 4.50 -11.08 -13.56
CA VAL A 436 5.13 -12.40 -13.72
C VAL A 436 6.10 -12.70 -12.56
N CYS A 437 6.91 -11.73 -12.14
CA CYS A 437 7.82 -11.90 -11.01
C CYS A 437 7.04 -12.07 -9.69
N MET A 438 5.92 -11.35 -9.52
CA MET A 438 5.03 -11.55 -8.36
C MET A 438 4.38 -12.94 -8.36
N ALA A 439 3.95 -13.43 -9.51
CA ALA A 439 3.42 -14.79 -9.65
C ALA A 439 4.49 -15.83 -9.29
N ALA A 440 5.72 -15.64 -9.77
CA ALA A 440 6.86 -16.48 -9.42
C ALA A 440 7.16 -16.46 -7.91
N PHE A 441 7.17 -15.28 -7.29
CA PHE A 441 7.32 -15.09 -5.84
C PHE A 441 6.24 -15.88 -5.07
N SER A 442 5.00 -15.80 -5.53
CA SER A 442 3.84 -16.44 -4.90
C SER A 442 3.83 -17.97 -5.06
N VAL A 443 4.35 -18.49 -6.18
CA VAL A 443 4.43 -19.94 -6.47
C VAL A 443 5.64 -20.60 -5.80
N ALA A 444 6.73 -19.85 -5.58
CA ALA A 444 7.96 -20.34 -4.98
C ALA A 444 7.79 -21.16 -3.68
N PRO A 445 6.99 -20.77 -2.67
CA PRO A 445 6.81 -21.59 -1.48
C PRO A 445 6.14 -22.95 -1.77
N PHE A 446 5.23 -23.02 -2.75
CA PHE A 446 4.60 -24.28 -3.16
C PHE A 446 5.62 -25.20 -3.84
N LEU A 447 6.44 -24.63 -4.72
CA LEU A 447 7.51 -25.37 -5.38
C LEU A 447 8.54 -25.89 -4.36
N ALA A 448 8.95 -25.04 -3.41
CA ALA A 448 9.87 -25.42 -2.34
C ALA A 448 9.32 -26.58 -1.52
N THR A 449 8.05 -26.50 -1.12
CA THR A 449 7.44 -27.55 -0.30
C THR A 449 7.24 -28.86 -1.05
N PHE A 450 6.90 -28.78 -2.34
CA PHE A 450 6.78 -29.95 -3.21
C PHE A 450 8.12 -30.67 -3.40
N LEU A 451 9.18 -29.93 -3.76
CA LEU A 451 10.51 -30.50 -4.01
C LEU A 451 11.10 -31.14 -2.75
N MET A 452 10.89 -30.51 -1.59
CA MET A 452 11.43 -31.01 -0.31
C MET A 452 10.55 -32.05 0.38
N MET A 453 9.39 -32.39 -0.20
CA MET A 453 8.44 -33.31 0.43
C MET A 453 9.06 -34.67 0.75
N GLY A 454 9.78 -35.30 -0.19
CA GLY A 454 10.39 -36.61 0.05
C GLY A 454 11.38 -36.60 1.22
N ARG A 455 12.25 -35.57 1.28
CA ARG A 455 13.24 -35.43 2.36
C ARG A 455 12.58 -35.12 3.71
N TRP A 456 11.50 -34.35 3.68
CA TRP A 456 10.70 -34.03 4.85
C TRP A 456 9.99 -35.28 5.40
N MET A 457 9.40 -36.10 4.52
CA MET A 457 8.79 -37.38 4.89
C MET A 457 9.80 -38.34 5.55
N ASP A 458 11.02 -38.41 5.00
CA ASP A 458 12.11 -39.23 5.53
C ASP A 458 12.81 -38.62 6.77
N ARG A 459 12.41 -37.41 7.18
CA ARG A 459 13.08 -36.62 8.23
C ARG A 459 14.58 -36.41 8.01
N ARG A 460 15.00 -36.33 6.75
CA ARG A 460 16.40 -36.10 6.33
C ARG A 460 16.69 -34.61 6.17
N PHE A 461 16.86 -33.92 7.30
CA PHE A 461 17.15 -32.48 7.35
C PHE A 461 18.64 -32.16 7.23
N GLY A 462 19.29 -32.69 6.19
CA GLY A 462 20.71 -32.43 5.92
C GLY A 462 20.96 -31.09 5.22
N TRP A 463 22.23 -30.81 4.88
CA TRP A 463 22.64 -29.60 4.17
C TRP A 463 21.83 -29.35 2.88
N GLN A 464 21.56 -30.41 2.10
CA GLN A 464 20.79 -30.30 0.87
C GLN A 464 19.35 -29.78 1.09
N PHE A 465 18.71 -30.12 2.22
CA PHE A 465 17.37 -29.61 2.56
C PHE A 465 17.42 -28.09 2.78
N TRP A 466 18.35 -27.63 3.62
CA TRP A 466 18.51 -26.22 3.93
C TRP A 466 18.99 -25.39 2.73
N CYS A 467 19.94 -25.91 1.94
CA CYS A 467 20.41 -25.24 0.73
C CYS A 467 19.34 -25.08 -0.32
N THR A 468 18.44 -26.06 -0.48
CA THR A 468 17.36 -25.92 -1.47
C THR A 468 16.38 -24.82 -1.07
N HIS A 469 16.01 -24.74 0.21
CA HIS A 469 15.17 -23.65 0.71
C HIS A 469 15.86 -22.28 0.62
N ALA A 470 17.14 -22.20 0.97
CA ALA A 470 17.94 -20.99 0.84
C ALA A 470 18.08 -20.54 -0.62
N ALA A 471 18.29 -21.48 -1.55
CA ALA A 471 18.39 -21.19 -2.99
C ALA A 471 17.06 -20.66 -3.54
N ILE A 472 15.93 -21.25 -3.16
CA ILE A 472 14.61 -20.75 -3.59
C ILE A 472 14.33 -19.36 -3.00
N LEU A 473 14.64 -19.14 -1.72
CA LEU A 473 14.51 -17.82 -1.10
C LEU A 473 15.41 -16.78 -1.80
N GLY A 474 16.66 -17.15 -2.10
CA GLY A 474 17.59 -16.29 -2.83
C GLY A 474 17.08 -15.94 -4.22
N LEU A 475 16.55 -16.91 -4.97
CA LEU A 475 15.93 -16.69 -6.28
C LEU A 475 14.76 -15.69 -6.17
N VAL A 476 13.89 -15.90 -5.19
CA VAL A 476 12.70 -15.07 -4.93
C VAL A 476 13.07 -13.63 -4.62
N ILE A 477 14.12 -13.40 -3.83
CA ILE A 477 14.64 -12.05 -3.51
C ILE A 477 15.34 -11.41 -4.72
N MET A 478 16.07 -12.20 -5.51
CA MET A 478 16.81 -11.70 -6.66
C MET A 478 15.92 -11.33 -7.85
N LEU A 479 14.75 -11.95 -8.02
CA LEU A 479 13.83 -11.64 -9.11
C LEU A 479 13.43 -10.16 -9.20
N PRO A 480 12.91 -9.50 -8.14
CA PRO A 480 12.58 -8.07 -8.21
C PRO A 480 13.81 -7.17 -8.37
N ILE A 481 14.96 -7.57 -7.83
CA ILE A 481 16.23 -6.84 -8.01
C ILE A 481 16.67 -6.92 -9.47
N ALA A 482 16.55 -8.09 -10.09
CA ALA A 482 16.86 -8.28 -11.51
C ALA A 482 15.92 -7.49 -12.41
N ASP A 483 14.61 -7.44 -12.10
CA ASP A 483 13.64 -6.60 -12.82
C ASP A 483 13.98 -5.11 -12.68
N LEU A 484 14.36 -4.66 -11.48
CA LEU A 484 14.83 -3.30 -11.23
C LEU A 484 16.11 -3.00 -12.03
N ALA A 485 17.11 -3.87 -11.98
CA ALA A 485 18.37 -3.70 -12.69
C ALA A 485 18.15 -3.68 -14.22
N TRP A 486 17.33 -4.60 -14.73
CA TRP A 486 16.91 -4.62 -16.14
C TRP A 486 16.22 -3.30 -16.53
N TYR A 487 15.33 -2.80 -15.69
CA TYR A 487 14.65 -1.54 -15.91
C TYR A 487 15.61 -0.35 -15.95
N VAL A 488 16.52 -0.25 -14.97
CA VAL A 488 17.54 0.82 -14.89
C VAL A 488 18.50 0.78 -16.08
N TRP A 489 18.88 -0.43 -16.51
CA TRP A 489 19.77 -0.65 -17.64
C TRP A 489 19.13 -0.22 -18.97
N ASN A 490 17.86 -0.58 -19.18
CA ASN A 490 17.11 -0.25 -20.40
C ASN A 490 16.38 1.10 -20.32
N SER A 491 16.57 1.86 -19.24
CA SER A 491 15.97 3.19 -19.14
C SER A 491 16.58 4.10 -20.20
N PRO A 492 15.75 4.79 -21.00
CA PRO A 492 16.23 5.65 -22.05
C PRO A 492 17.00 6.84 -21.47
N ARG A 493 17.99 7.33 -22.21
CA ARG A 493 18.95 8.37 -21.78
C ARG A 493 19.18 9.37 -22.89
N MET A 494 19.52 10.60 -22.52
CA MET A 494 20.05 11.59 -23.47
C MET A 494 21.44 11.15 -23.96
N PRO A 495 21.73 11.23 -25.27
CA PRO A 495 23.08 11.04 -25.80
C PRO A 495 24.08 12.01 -25.14
N LYS A 496 25.32 11.56 -24.92
CA LYS A 496 26.32 12.35 -24.16
C LYS A 496 26.73 13.65 -24.85
N ASP A 497 26.83 13.61 -26.18
CA ASP A 497 27.09 14.74 -27.06
C ASP A 497 25.99 15.80 -26.97
N VAL A 498 24.72 15.37 -27.04
CA VAL A 498 23.56 16.26 -26.83
C VAL A 498 23.58 16.86 -25.43
N LYS A 499 23.90 16.07 -24.41
CA LYS A 499 24.03 16.55 -23.02
C LYS A 499 25.09 17.62 -22.85
N VAL A 500 26.22 17.50 -23.55
CA VAL A 500 27.27 18.54 -23.58
C VAL A 500 26.77 19.79 -24.30
N ALA A 501 26.13 19.64 -25.47
CA ALA A 501 25.57 20.76 -26.21
C ALA A 501 24.53 21.56 -25.39
N PHE A 502 23.63 20.87 -24.68
CA PHE A 502 22.65 21.52 -23.78
C PHE A 502 23.33 22.29 -22.65
N ARG A 503 24.42 21.77 -22.08
CA ARG A 503 25.16 22.47 -21.02
C ARG A 503 25.82 23.74 -21.53
N GLU A 504 26.41 23.68 -22.72
CA GLU A 504 27.02 24.85 -23.34
C GLU A 504 25.98 25.91 -23.68
N GLU A 505 24.85 25.49 -24.23
CA GLU A 505 23.75 26.38 -24.57
C GLU A 505 23.09 26.98 -23.34
N GLY A 506 22.74 26.17 -22.34
CA GLY A 506 22.16 26.63 -21.07
C GLY A 506 23.09 27.57 -20.32
N ARG A 507 24.41 27.34 -20.36
CA ARG A 507 25.41 28.26 -19.78
C ARG A 507 25.38 29.64 -20.45
N ARG A 508 25.16 29.71 -21.77
CA ARG A 508 25.06 30.99 -22.50
C ARG A 508 23.80 31.76 -22.14
N MET A 509 22.71 31.07 -21.78
CA MET A 509 21.45 31.69 -21.37
C MET A 509 21.53 32.31 -19.96
N GLY A 510 22.47 31.86 -19.13
CA GLY A 510 22.65 32.31 -17.76
C GLY A 510 21.67 31.66 -16.77
N GLU A 511 21.83 31.96 -15.49
CA GLU A 511 20.85 31.56 -14.49
C GLU A 511 19.60 32.42 -14.63
N SER A 512 18.42 31.79 -14.63
CA SER A 512 17.20 32.55 -14.43
C SER A 512 17.30 33.21 -13.06
N PRO A 513 16.95 34.50 -12.92
CA PRO A 513 16.56 35.01 -11.63
C PRO A 513 15.54 34.03 -11.04
N ARG A 514 15.77 33.52 -9.82
CA ARG A 514 14.76 32.80 -9.04
C ARG A 514 13.66 33.81 -8.74
N THR A 515 12.74 34.02 -9.67
CA THR A 515 11.49 34.69 -9.39
C THR A 515 10.59 33.65 -8.74
N ASP A 516 10.73 33.52 -7.41
CA ASP A 516 9.69 32.94 -6.58
C ASP A 516 8.38 33.59 -7.01
N GLY A 517 7.41 32.78 -7.45
CA GLY A 517 6.32 33.19 -8.32
C GLY A 517 5.53 34.38 -7.77
N ILE A 518 5.92 35.59 -8.16
CA ILE A 518 5.28 36.85 -7.74
C ILE A 518 3.79 36.84 -8.11
N PHE A 519 3.43 36.12 -9.18
CA PHE A 519 2.06 35.98 -9.68
C PHE A 519 1.16 34.98 -8.91
N LEU A 520 1.74 34.06 -8.13
CA LEU A 520 0.97 33.04 -7.39
C LEU A 520 0.41 33.59 -6.06
N GLY A 521 1.09 34.55 -5.44
CA GLY A 521 0.72 35.09 -4.13
C GLY A 521 -0.52 35.98 -4.14
N THR A 522 -0.87 36.61 -5.27
CA THR A 522 -2.01 37.54 -5.37
C THR A 522 -3.29 36.91 -5.92
N MET A 523 -3.24 35.74 -6.57
CA MET A 523 -4.43 35.07 -7.12
C MET A 523 -4.94 33.89 -6.30
N ILE A 524 -4.11 33.30 -5.42
CA ILE A 524 -4.58 32.42 -4.35
C ILE A 524 -5.01 33.33 -3.20
N SER A 525 -6.14 34.03 -3.36
CA SER A 525 -6.70 34.80 -2.25
C SER A 525 -6.94 33.86 -1.06
N GLU A 526 -6.78 34.39 0.15
CA GLU A 526 -7.10 33.82 1.46
C GLU A 526 -8.59 33.45 1.63
N GLU A 527 -9.30 33.08 0.56
CA GLU A 527 -10.64 32.54 0.67
C GLU A 527 -10.52 31.15 1.30
N PRO A 528 -11.20 30.90 2.44
CA PRO A 528 -11.18 29.59 3.06
C PRO A 528 -11.60 28.56 2.02
N TYR A 529 -10.90 27.42 1.99
CA TYR A 529 -11.28 26.25 1.21
C TYR A 529 -12.68 25.80 1.69
N GLU A 530 -13.73 26.40 1.14
CA GLU A 530 -15.09 25.96 1.36
C GLU A 530 -15.23 24.61 0.65
N PHE A 531 -15.37 23.54 1.45
CA PHE A 531 -15.62 22.21 0.93
C PHE A 531 -17.02 22.18 0.29
N GLY A 532 -17.08 22.35 -1.03
CA GLY A 532 -18.28 22.26 -1.85
C GLY A 532 -18.05 22.83 -3.25
N GLU A 533 -18.66 22.26 -4.28
CA GLU A 533 -18.60 22.87 -5.61
C GLU A 533 -19.37 24.21 -5.58
N PRO A 534 -18.73 25.34 -5.91
CA PRO A 534 -19.40 26.63 -5.89
C PRO A 534 -20.49 26.66 -6.95
N THR A 535 -21.64 27.27 -6.63
CA THR A 535 -22.73 27.46 -7.60
C THR A 535 -22.27 28.34 -8.75
N ILE A 536 -22.97 28.29 -9.89
CA ILE A 536 -22.63 29.10 -11.07
C ILE A 536 -22.62 30.59 -10.70
N GLU A 537 -23.57 31.04 -9.88
CA GLU A 537 -23.68 32.42 -9.40
C GLU A 537 -22.49 32.80 -8.53
N GLN A 538 -22.02 31.90 -7.65
CA GLN A 538 -20.82 32.13 -6.84
C GLN A 538 -19.56 32.20 -7.72
N ARG A 539 -19.47 31.37 -8.78
CA ARG A 539 -18.36 31.44 -9.75
C ARG A 539 -18.36 32.76 -10.50
N ILE A 540 -19.52 33.22 -10.97
CA ILE A 540 -19.69 34.51 -11.64
C ILE A 540 -19.35 35.67 -10.68
N ALA A 541 -19.89 35.66 -9.46
CA ALA A 541 -19.62 36.68 -8.45
C ALA A 541 -18.13 36.73 -8.04
N ARG A 542 -17.46 35.58 -7.94
CA ARG A 542 -16.00 35.51 -7.72
C ARG A 542 -15.22 36.08 -8.90
N ALA A 543 -15.62 35.76 -10.13
CA ALA A 543 -15.01 36.33 -11.34
C ALA A 543 -15.21 37.86 -11.41
N GLU A 544 -16.37 38.35 -10.98
CA GLU A 544 -16.71 39.78 -10.88
C GLU A 544 -15.95 40.49 -9.76
N LYS A 545 -15.72 39.84 -8.63
CA LYS A 545 -14.92 40.41 -7.53
C LYS A 545 -13.44 40.56 -7.90
N ARG A 546 -12.94 39.74 -8.85
CA ARG A 546 -11.59 39.82 -9.41
C ARG A 546 -11.44 40.88 -10.53
N ALA A 547 -12.39 41.80 -10.68
CA ALA A 547 -12.54 42.65 -11.88
C ALA A 547 -11.54 43.80 -12.10
N ASP A 548 -10.51 44.02 -11.26
CA ASP A 548 -9.50 45.03 -11.60
C ASP A 548 -8.41 44.48 -12.54
N VAL A 549 -8.84 44.07 -13.73
CA VAL A 549 -7.95 43.63 -14.81
C VAL A 549 -6.97 44.74 -15.21
N GLN A 550 -7.36 46.01 -15.06
CA GLN A 550 -6.47 47.13 -15.38
C GLN A 550 -5.27 47.19 -14.42
N HIS A 551 -5.49 46.96 -13.13
CA HIS A 551 -4.41 46.84 -12.17
C HIS A 551 -3.46 45.69 -12.53
N GLN A 552 -4.01 44.52 -12.90
CA GLN A 552 -3.21 43.37 -13.35
C GLN A 552 -2.40 43.67 -14.62
N ILE A 553 -2.98 44.34 -15.61
CA ILE A 553 -2.27 44.80 -16.82
C ILE A 553 -1.14 45.75 -16.46
N ASN A 554 -1.39 46.74 -15.59
CA ASN A 554 -0.40 47.73 -15.20
C ASN A 554 0.76 47.07 -14.45
N GLN A 555 0.45 46.14 -13.54
CA GLN A 555 1.44 45.35 -12.84
C GLN A 555 2.28 44.52 -13.81
N LEU A 556 1.63 43.80 -14.72
CA LEU A 556 2.30 42.95 -15.71
C LEU A 556 3.25 43.76 -16.59
N ARG A 557 2.82 44.94 -17.06
CA ARG A 557 3.65 45.87 -17.82
C ARG A 557 4.84 46.40 -17.01
N GLN A 558 4.59 46.79 -15.76
CA GLN A 558 5.64 47.27 -14.88
C GLN A 558 6.70 46.19 -14.64
N GLU A 559 6.29 44.94 -14.44
CA GLU A 559 7.18 43.80 -14.29
C GLU A 559 7.95 43.50 -15.58
N MET A 560 7.28 43.50 -16.74
CA MET A 560 7.92 43.30 -18.05
C MET A 560 8.89 44.42 -18.44
N ALA A 561 8.69 45.64 -17.95
CA ALA A 561 9.59 46.77 -18.20
C ALA A 561 10.87 46.71 -17.35
N SER A 562 10.93 45.82 -16.34
CA SER A 562 12.11 45.65 -15.51
C SER A 562 13.25 44.99 -16.31
N PRO A 563 14.45 45.58 -16.35
CA PRO A 563 15.57 45.08 -17.17
C PRO A 563 16.07 43.69 -16.75
N ASN A 564 15.69 43.23 -15.55
CA ASN A 564 16.11 41.94 -15.00
C ASN A 564 15.08 40.82 -15.21
N VAL A 565 13.91 41.11 -15.80
CA VAL A 565 12.82 40.13 -15.94
C VAL A 565 12.86 39.52 -17.34
N GLN A 566 13.40 38.30 -17.45
CA GLN A 566 13.38 37.51 -18.69
C GLN A 566 12.03 36.78 -18.86
N GLY A 567 10.93 37.53 -18.79
CA GLY A 567 9.56 37.01 -18.83
C GLY A 567 9.03 36.49 -17.49
N LEU A 568 7.74 36.16 -17.45
CA LEU A 568 7.02 35.84 -16.21
C LEU A 568 6.69 34.36 -16.10
N ARG A 569 6.72 33.85 -14.87
CA ARG A 569 6.33 32.47 -14.57
C ARG A 569 4.82 32.39 -14.47
N ILE A 570 4.17 31.93 -15.54
CA ILE A 570 2.72 31.83 -15.65
C ILE A 570 2.34 30.35 -15.68
N GLY A 571 1.39 29.97 -14.81
CA GLY A 571 0.84 28.63 -14.79
C GLY A 571 -0.44 28.54 -15.62
N GLY A 572 -0.89 27.30 -15.82
CA GLY A 572 -2.11 27.05 -16.56
C GLY A 572 -3.40 27.49 -15.87
N TYR A 573 -3.40 27.55 -14.53
CA TYR A 573 -4.57 28.00 -13.78
C TYR A 573 -4.82 29.50 -14.01
N GLU A 574 -3.75 30.29 -14.08
CA GLU A 574 -3.79 31.72 -14.36
C GLU A 574 -4.33 31.98 -15.77
N VAL A 575 -3.87 31.22 -16.77
CA VAL A 575 -4.40 31.28 -18.15
C VAL A 575 -5.86 30.87 -18.20
N GLN A 576 -6.23 29.76 -17.55
CA GLN A 576 -7.62 29.27 -17.53
C GLN A 576 -8.56 30.31 -16.91
N ASN A 577 -8.15 30.99 -15.84
CA ASN A 577 -8.91 32.10 -15.26
C ASN A 577 -9.00 33.30 -16.20
N ALA A 578 -7.90 33.67 -16.88
CA ALA A 578 -7.89 34.77 -17.83
C ALA A 578 -8.84 34.50 -19.02
N VAL A 579 -8.82 33.28 -19.56
CA VAL A 579 -9.71 32.83 -20.63
C VAL A 579 -11.17 32.82 -20.17
N GLY A 580 -11.47 32.25 -19.00
CA GLY A 580 -12.83 32.26 -18.46
C GLY A 580 -13.39 33.68 -18.26
N ASN A 581 -12.55 34.59 -17.78
CA ASN A 581 -12.85 36.00 -17.63
C ASN A 581 -13.10 36.71 -18.98
N LEU A 582 -12.31 36.38 -20.01
CA LEU A 582 -12.48 36.91 -21.36
C LEU A 582 -13.80 36.44 -21.99
N VAL A 583 -14.13 35.15 -21.86
CA VAL A 583 -15.40 34.58 -22.34
C VAL A 583 -16.60 35.26 -21.67
N LEU A 584 -16.51 35.54 -20.37
CA LEU A 584 -17.55 36.28 -19.65
C LEU A 584 -17.74 37.71 -20.19
N ALA A 585 -16.66 38.46 -20.41
CA ALA A 585 -16.74 39.81 -20.96
C ALA A 585 -17.26 39.84 -22.40
N ARG A 586 -16.86 38.85 -23.21
CA ARG A 586 -17.39 38.66 -24.56
C ARG A 586 -18.92 38.48 -24.53
N HIS A 587 -19.43 37.61 -23.66
CA HIS A 587 -20.87 37.40 -23.53
C HIS A 587 -21.62 38.64 -23.05
N ARG A 588 -21.02 39.48 -22.22
CA ARG A 588 -21.61 40.78 -21.84
C ARG A 588 -21.69 41.73 -23.02
N LEU A 589 -20.61 41.84 -23.79
CA LEU A 589 -20.57 42.66 -25.00
C LEU A 589 -21.58 42.15 -26.05
N GLU A 590 -21.73 40.84 -26.22
CA GLU A 590 -22.72 40.27 -27.15
C GLU A 590 -24.16 40.54 -26.72
N ARG A 591 -24.44 40.60 -25.42
CA ARG A 591 -25.76 40.98 -24.90
C ARG A 591 -26.07 42.45 -25.09
N ASN A 592 -25.07 43.31 -24.93
CA ASN A 592 -25.19 44.77 -25.00
C ASN A 592 -24.09 45.34 -25.93
N ALA A 593 -24.24 45.16 -27.23
CA ALA A 593 -23.21 45.53 -28.22
C ALA A 593 -22.83 47.02 -28.20
N ASP A 594 -23.80 47.87 -27.86
CA ASP A 594 -23.64 49.33 -27.82
C ASP A 594 -23.08 49.85 -26.49
N ASP A 595 -22.87 49.00 -25.48
CA ASP A 595 -22.34 49.42 -24.18
C ASP A 595 -20.82 49.69 -24.26
N PRO A 596 -20.37 50.97 -24.15
CA PRO A 596 -18.96 51.32 -24.25
C PRO A 596 -18.12 50.74 -23.09
N LEU A 597 -18.74 50.48 -21.92
CA LEU A 597 -18.05 49.88 -20.79
C LEU A 597 -17.81 48.39 -21.01
N ALA A 598 -18.81 47.67 -21.53
CA ALA A 598 -18.65 46.26 -21.91
C ALA A 598 -17.59 46.09 -23.01
N ARG A 599 -17.57 47.00 -24.00
CA ARG A 599 -16.55 47.00 -25.05
C ARG A 599 -15.15 47.24 -24.48
N LYS A 600 -15.00 48.21 -23.58
CA LYS A 600 -13.72 48.52 -22.93
C LYS A 600 -13.24 47.40 -22.02
N ASP A 601 -14.13 46.73 -21.28
CA ASP A 601 -13.80 45.55 -20.46
C ASP A 601 -13.33 44.38 -21.34
N TYR A 602 -14.04 44.11 -22.45
CA TYR A 602 -13.61 43.11 -23.43
C TYR A 602 -12.21 43.42 -23.98
N GLN A 603 -11.99 44.64 -24.48
CA GLN A 603 -10.68 45.07 -25.00
C GLN A 603 -9.55 44.86 -23.98
N ARG A 604 -9.77 45.25 -22.71
CA ARG A 604 -8.80 45.06 -21.62
C ARG A 604 -8.50 43.59 -21.37
N ARG A 605 -9.50 42.71 -21.42
CA ARG A 605 -9.29 41.26 -21.17
C ARG A 605 -8.58 40.58 -22.34
N VAL A 606 -8.84 40.98 -23.58
CA VAL A 606 -8.07 40.53 -24.74
C VAL A 606 -6.61 41.03 -24.62
N GLU A 607 -6.41 42.29 -24.26
CA GLU A 607 -5.08 42.86 -24.00
C GLU A 607 -4.34 42.14 -22.87
N PHE A 608 -5.04 41.80 -21.78
CA PHE A 608 -4.46 41.04 -20.69
C PHE A 608 -4.02 39.65 -21.14
N LEU A 609 -4.83 38.94 -21.93
CA LEU A 609 -4.47 37.63 -22.49
C LEU A 609 -3.27 37.73 -23.44
N TYR A 610 -3.21 38.76 -24.28
CA TYR A 610 -2.04 39.05 -25.13
C TYR A 610 -0.78 39.27 -24.29
N LEU A 611 -0.85 40.08 -23.24
CA LEU A 611 0.30 40.34 -22.38
C LEU A 611 0.74 39.09 -21.60
N ILE A 612 -0.21 38.23 -21.20
CA ILE A 612 0.08 36.90 -20.64
C ILE A 612 0.86 36.07 -21.66
N ALA A 613 0.41 35.98 -22.90
CA ALA A 613 1.09 35.23 -23.95
C ALA A 613 2.51 35.79 -24.22
N ASP A 614 2.65 37.09 -24.45
CA ASP A 614 3.95 37.75 -24.71
C ASP A 614 4.93 37.58 -23.54
N SER A 615 4.48 37.83 -22.30
CA SER A 615 5.31 37.67 -21.11
C SER A 615 5.72 36.21 -20.86
N ALA A 616 4.82 35.26 -21.13
CA ALA A 616 5.10 33.84 -21.00
C ALA A 616 6.05 33.34 -22.10
N ARG A 617 5.95 33.84 -23.34
CA ARG A 617 6.91 33.55 -24.42
C ARG A 617 8.32 34.04 -24.12
N ARG A 618 8.45 35.17 -23.45
CA ARG A 618 9.76 35.67 -22.99
C ARG A 618 10.34 34.80 -21.87
N SER A 619 9.50 34.07 -21.12
CA SER A 619 9.92 33.24 -20.00
C SER A 619 10.80 32.07 -20.42
N ILE A 620 11.85 31.80 -19.65
CA ILE A 620 12.68 30.60 -19.83
C ILE A 620 12.11 29.37 -19.11
N HIS A 621 10.92 29.47 -18.52
CA HIS A 621 10.23 28.36 -17.89
C HIS A 621 9.34 27.59 -18.87
N LEU A 622 9.57 26.27 -18.99
CA LEU A 622 8.83 25.41 -19.91
C LEU A 622 7.32 25.42 -19.64
N ARG A 623 6.90 25.46 -18.37
CA ARG A 623 5.47 25.54 -18.01
C ARG A 623 4.82 26.85 -18.44
N SER A 624 5.57 27.95 -18.46
CA SER A 624 5.09 29.22 -19.01
C SER A 624 4.92 29.11 -20.53
N GLN A 625 5.77 28.37 -21.24
CA GLN A 625 5.62 28.19 -22.69
C GLN A 625 4.34 27.41 -23.04
N GLU A 626 3.99 26.38 -22.25
CA GLU A 626 2.70 25.71 -22.40
C GLU A 626 1.54 26.67 -22.08
N ALA A 627 1.66 27.45 -21.01
CA ALA A 627 0.66 28.47 -20.68
C ALA A 627 0.49 29.50 -21.81
N ALA A 628 1.60 29.90 -22.47
CA ALA A 628 1.59 30.76 -23.64
C ALA A 628 0.86 30.13 -24.83
N ASP A 629 1.07 28.83 -25.08
CA ASP A 629 0.34 28.09 -26.13
C ASP A 629 -1.17 28.18 -25.90
N TYR A 630 -1.65 27.90 -24.67
CA TYR A 630 -3.07 28.01 -24.36
C TYR A 630 -3.62 29.43 -24.43
N ALA A 631 -2.84 30.43 -24.02
CA ALA A 631 -3.22 31.84 -24.14
C ALA A 631 -3.32 32.27 -25.61
N GLU A 632 -2.39 31.83 -26.47
CA GLU A 632 -2.41 32.09 -27.91
C GLU A 632 -3.56 31.36 -28.60
N ILE A 633 -3.85 30.11 -28.23
CA ILE A 633 -5.00 29.37 -28.75
C ILE A 633 -6.31 30.13 -28.47
N ALA A 634 -6.50 30.60 -27.23
CA ALA A 634 -7.66 31.41 -26.88
C ALA A 634 -7.67 32.77 -27.59
N LEU A 635 -6.51 33.39 -27.79
CA LEU A 635 -6.39 34.65 -28.53
C LEU A 635 -6.73 34.46 -30.02
N ILE A 636 -6.26 33.40 -30.67
CA ILE A 636 -6.59 33.04 -32.06
C ILE A 636 -8.09 32.82 -32.21
N ALA A 637 -8.72 32.09 -31.28
CA ALA A 637 -10.17 31.88 -31.31
C ALA A 637 -10.95 33.20 -31.26
N GLU A 638 -10.48 34.20 -30.52
CA GLU A 638 -11.07 35.54 -30.51
C GLU A 638 -10.79 36.32 -31.80
N LEU A 639 -9.57 36.25 -32.32
CA LEU A 639 -9.19 36.91 -33.57
C LEU A 639 -9.92 36.30 -34.77
N GLN A 640 -10.27 35.02 -34.78
CA GLN A 640 -11.07 34.44 -35.87
C GLN A 640 -12.51 34.99 -35.95
N ARG A 641 -12.99 35.73 -34.94
CA ARG A 641 -14.35 36.28 -34.95
C ARG A 641 -14.41 37.54 -35.84
N PRO A 642 -15.40 37.65 -36.75
CA PRO A 642 -15.48 38.74 -37.73
C PRO A 642 -15.46 40.15 -37.13
N ASP A 643 -16.06 40.34 -35.96
CA ASP A 643 -16.20 41.66 -35.35
C ASP A 643 -14.98 42.08 -34.51
N THR A 644 -14.04 41.17 -34.23
CA THR A 644 -12.98 41.42 -33.25
C THR A 644 -12.06 42.55 -33.68
N GLN A 645 -11.67 42.61 -34.97
CA GLN A 645 -10.85 43.69 -35.52
C GLN A 645 -11.50 45.05 -35.30
N ALA A 646 -12.77 45.20 -35.69
CA ALA A 646 -13.52 46.44 -35.48
C ALA A 646 -13.67 46.79 -33.99
N ARG A 647 -13.74 45.78 -33.11
CA ARG A 647 -13.86 45.97 -31.66
C ARG A 647 -12.56 46.46 -31.03
N ILE A 648 -11.39 45.88 -31.34
CA ILE A 648 -10.10 46.19 -30.70
C ILE A 648 -9.26 47.25 -31.42
N GLY A 649 -9.56 47.53 -32.69
CA GLY A 649 -8.85 48.50 -33.53
C GLY A 649 -7.67 47.88 -34.30
N ASP A 650 -7.38 48.43 -35.47
CA ASP A 650 -6.41 47.88 -36.44
C ASP A 650 -4.99 47.76 -35.86
N ASP A 651 -4.45 48.80 -35.23
CA ASP A 651 -3.11 48.77 -34.61
C ASP A 651 -2.96 47.69 -33.53
N THR A 652 -4.04 47.39 -32.81
CA THR A 652 -4.05 46.36 -31.76
C THR A 652 -4.21 44.97 -32.36
N TRP A 653 -5.05 44.86 -33.38
CA TRP A 653 -5.23 43.66 -34.17
C TRP A 653 -3.92 43.21 -34.82
N ASP A 654 -3.24 44.10 -35.54
CA ASP A 654 -1.99 43.78 -36.24
C ASP A 654 -0.90 43.29 -35.28
N ARG A 655 -0.81 43.90 -34.08
CA ARG A 655 0.12 43.45 -33.03
C ARG A 655 -0.20 42.05 -32.52
N TYR A 656 -1.49 41.75 -32.32
CA TYR A 656 -1.91 40.45 -31.81
C TYR A 656 -1.75 39.36 -32.87
N VAL A 657 -2.07 39.66 -34.13
CA VAL A 657 -1.84 38.79 -35.28
C VAL A 657 -0.34 38.53 -35.48
N ALA A 658 0.52 39.54 -35.36
CA ALA A 658 1.96 39.36 -35.44
C ALA A 658 2.48 38.37 -34.38
N LEU A 659 2.02 38.45 -33.13
CA LEU A 659 2.39 37.51 -32.07
C LEU A 659 1.97 36.07 -32.39
N VAL A 660 0.71 35.86 -32.82
CA VAL A 660 0.18 34.48 -33.02
C VAL A 660 0.60 33.84 -34.35
N SER A 661 1.05 34.64 -35.32
CA SER A 661 1.54 34.15 -36.61
C SER A 661 3.04 33.82 -36.62
N ASP A 662 3.82 34.33 -35.66
CA ASP A 662 5.26 34.08 -35.58
C ASP A 662 5.59 32.68 -35.01
N ARG A 663 5.63 31.70 -35.91
CA ARG A 663 5.95 30.31 -35.57
C ARG A 663 7.43 30.11 -35.21
N GLU A 664 8.33 30.89 -35.79
CA GLU A 664 9.77 30.74 -35.57
C GLU A 664 10.15 31.20 -34.17
N ALA A 665 9.73 32.40 -33.77
CA ALA A 665 9.98 32.93 -32.42
C ALA A 665 9.31 32.06 -31.34
N ARG A 666 8.15 31.47 -31.65
CA ARG A 666 7.48 30.49 -30.78
C ARG A 666 8.36 29.28 -30.52
N ASN A 667 8.89 28.66 -31.58
CA ASN A 667 9.72 27.46 -31.46
C ASN A 667 11.07 27.77 -30.80
N GLU A 668 11.67 28.92 -31.09
CA GLU A 668 12.88 29.38 -30.41
C GLU A 668 12.64 29.57 -28.90
N SER A 669 11.51 30.18 -28.53
CA SER A 669 11.12 30.37 -27.12
C SER A 669 10.89 29.05 -26.38
N ARG A 670 10.20 28.08 -27.02
CA ARG A 670 10.05 26.72 -26.49
C ARG A 670 11.40 26.03 -26.31
N ARG A 671 12.29 26.08 -27.31
CA ARG A 671 13.63 25.49 -27.26
C ARG A 671 14.46 26.08 -26.12
N ARG A 672 14.50 27.41 -26.03
CA ARG A 672 15.16 28.14 -24.95
C ARG A 672 14.65 27.71 -23.58
N ALA A 673 13.34 27.56 -23.42
CA ALA A 673 12.77 27.13 -22.15
C ALA A 673 13.09 25.67 -21.79
N VAL A 674 13.08 24.75 -22.76
CA VAL A 674 13.50 23.34 -22.55
C VAL A 674 14.95 23.28 -22.08
N VAL A 675 15.86 23.95 -22.80
CA VAL A 675 17.29 23.95 -22.49
C VAL A 675 17.57 24.60 -21.14
N ALA A 676 16.99 25.78 -20.88
CA ALA A 676 17.18 26.50 -19.62
C ALA A 676 16.65 25.70 -18.41
N CYS A 677 15.44 25.13 -18.50
CA CYS A 677 14.87 24.34 -17.42
C CYS A 677 15.66 23.05 -17.16
N TRP A 678 16.13 22.39 -18.22
CA TRP A 678 16.97 21.20 -18.09
C TRP A 678 18.32 21.56 -17.47
N TYR A 679 18.94 22.67 -17.88
CA TYR A 679 20.22 23.12 -17.35
C TYR A 679 20.11 23.44 -15.85
N GLN A 680 19.05 24.13 -15.42
CA GLN A 680 18.76 24.37 -14.00
C GLN A 680 18.61 23.05 -13.22
N PHE A 681 17.92 22.06 -13.80
CA PHE A 681 17.81 20.73 -13.20
C PHE A 681 19.17 20.04 -13.09
N ASP A 682 20.00 20.07 -14.13
CA ASP A 682 21.33 19.42 -14.13
C ASP A 682 22.29 20.08 -13.11
N GLN A 683 22.13 21.39 -12.85
CA GLN A 683 22.91 22.15 -11.85
C GLN A 683 22.40 22.01 -10.41
N THR A 684 21.17 21.51 -10.20
CA THR A 684 20.63 21.30 -8.86
C THR A 684 21.45 20.24 -8.12
N ASP A 685 21.67 20.38 -6.81
CA ASP A 685 22.38 19.37 -6.03
C ASP A 685 21.69 18.01 -6.13
N ASP A 686 22.46 16.91 -6.14
CA ASP A 686 21.91 15.58 -6.38
C ASP A 686 20.80 15.20 -5.38
N ASP A 687 20.90 15.67 -4.14
CA ASP A 687 19.88 15.49 -3.09
C ASP A 687 18.54 16.18 -3.43
N ASP A 688 18.60 17.36 -4.05
CA ASP A 688 17.42 18.14 -4.47
C ASP A 688 16.87 17.67 -5.83
N LYS A 689 17.73 17.11 -6.70
CA LYS A 689 17.32 16.54 -8.00
C LYS A 689 16.30 15.43 -7.86
N HIS A 690 16.32 14.69 -6.74
CA HIS A 690 15.43 13.54 -6.51
C HIS A 690 13.95 13.94 -6.50
N TYR A 691 13.66 15.18 -6.12
CA TYR A 691 12.33 15.80 -6.19
C TYR A 691 12.22 16.82 -7.32
N GLY A 692 13.35 17.14 -7.94
CA GLY A 692 13.46 17.99 -9.11
C GLY A 692 12.52 17.53 -10.21
N SER A 693 11.98 18.49 -10.93
CA SER A 693 11.10 18.27 -12.07
C SER A 693 11.58 19.16 -13.20
N LEU A 694 11.30 18.76 -14.44
CA LEU A 694 11.54 19.65 -15.55
C LEU A 694 10.44 20.72 -15.51
N ALA A 695 10.73 21.87 -14.88
CA ALA A 695 9.79 22.99 -14.75
C ALA A 695 8.43 22.67 -14.05
N ASN A 696 8.42 21.87 -12.99
CA ASN A 696 7.22 21.31 -12.33
C ASN A 696 6.47 20.23 -13.12
N PHE A 697 6.95 19.83 -14.31
CA PHE A 697 6.45 18.61 -14.93
C PHE A 697 7.11 17.43 -14.23
N HIS A 698 6.32 16.78 -13.38
CA HIS A 698 6.70 15.53 -12.76
C HIS A 698 6.30 14.41 -13.71
N PRO A 699 7.24 13.70 -14.37
CA PRO A 699 6.91 12.63 -15.32
C PRO A 699 6.21 11.41 -14.67
N ASN A 700 5.77 11.49 -13.41
CA ASN A 700 5.08 10.41 -12.71
C ASN A 700 4.37 10.94 -11.43
N THR A 701 3.22 11.59 -11.56
CA THR A 701 2.54 12.22 -10.41
C THR A 701 1.78 11.28 -9.48
N SER A 702 1.51 10.00 -9.81
CA SER A 702 0.64 9.22 -8.93
C SER A 702 1.34 8.58 -7.71
N TRP A 703 2.65 8.28 -7.75
CA TRP A 703 3.35 7.61 -6.62
C TRP A 703 4.83 8.03 -6.53
N ARG A 704 5.05 9.23 -6.00
CA ARG A 704 6.30 10.03 -6.00
C ARG A 704 7.56 9.47 -5.30
N SER A 705 7.70 8.17 -4.99
CA SER A 705 8.87 7.70 -4.21
C SER A 705 9.40 6.31 -4.53
N GLY A 706 9.03 5.70 -5.66
CA GLY A 706 9.49 4.35 -5.97
C GLY A 706 11.01 4.26 -6.20
N THR A 707 11.66 3.20 -5.72
CA THR A 707 13.09 2.93 -5.97
C THR A 707 13.44 2.96 -7.47
N LYS A 708 12.55 2.46 -8.35
CA LYS A 708 12.74 2.59 -9.82
C LYS A 708 12.83 4.04 -10.26
N HIS A 709 11.99 4.91 -9.71
CA HIS A 709 12.00 6.33 -10.02
C HIS A 709 13.31 6.95 -9.55
N LEU A 710 13.69 6.77 -8.29
CA LEU A 710 14.95 7.30 -7.72
C LEU A 710 16.17 6.96 -8.59
N LEU A 711 16.30 5.70 -9.01
CA LEU A 711 17.46 5.24 -9.79
C LEU A 711 17.44 5.67 -11.27
N THR A 712 16.29 6.12 -11.80
CA THR A 712 16.16 6.45 -13.23
C THR A 712 15.72 7.87 -13.50
N HIS A 713 15.40 8.65 -12.46
CA HIS A 713 14.83 9.99 -12.55
C HIS A 713 15.66 10.92 -13.42
N ASN A 714 16.95 11.07 -13.11
CA ASN A 714 17.86 11.95 -13.86
C ASN A 714 17.95 11.54 -15.32
N ALA A 715 18.10 10.24 -15.59
CA ALA A 715 18.15 9.71 -16.96
C ALA A 715 16.85 9.97 -17.75
N ARG A 716 15.69 9.92 -17.09
CA ARG A 716 14.40 10.21 -17.70
C ARG A 716 14.17 11.70 -17.93
N ILE A 717 14.58 12.57 -17.01
CA ILE A 717 14.51 14.02 -17.22
C ILE A 717 15.44 14.43 -18.37
N ASP A 718 16.64 13.87 -18.41
CA ASP A 718 17.57 14.00 -19.54
C ASP A 718 16.89 13.54 -20.84
N HIS A 719 16.31 12.33 -20.86
CA HIS A 719 15.63 11.82 -22.04
C HIS A 719 14.46 12.70 -22.48
N LEU A 720 13.62 13.15 -21.54
CA LEU A 720 12.46 13.99 -21.81
C LEU A 720 12.89 15.29 -22.48
N ALA A 721 13.91 15.97 -21.94
CA ALA A 721 14.43 17.20 -22.53
C ALA A 721 14.96 16.97 -23.96
N TRP A 722 15.66 15.85 -24.19
CA TRP A 722 16.12 15.46 -25.52
C TRP A 722 14.97 15.19 -26.50
N VAL A 723 13.93 14.48 -26.06
CA VAL A 723 12.75 14.20 -26.91
C VAL A 723 11.99 15.47 -27.24
N LEU A 724 11.84 16.39 -26.29
CA LEU A 724 11.21 17.70 -26.55
C LEU A 724 12.01 18.51 -27.57
N LEU A 725 13.33 18.49 -27.49
CA LEU A 725 14.16 19.15 -28.50
C LEU A 725 13.99 18.51 -29.87
N ARG A 726 14.10 17.18 -29.97
CA ARG A 726 13.84 16.47 -31.24
C ARG A 726 12.46 16.77 -31.79
N TYR A 727 11.47 16.90 -30.91
CA TYR A 727 10.13 17.28 -31.31
C TYR A 727 10.09 18.68 -31.90
N LEU A 728 10.81 19.65 -31.31
CA LEU A 728 10.91 21.00 -31.86
C LEU A 728 11.63 21.05 -33.21
N GLU A 729 12.66 20.22 -33.40
CA GLU A 729 13.46 20.16 -34.63
C GLU A 729 12.72 19.46 -35.78
N GLN A 730 11.99 18.38 -35.49
CA GLN A 730 11.39 17.51 -36.51
C GLN A 730 9.87 17.65 -36.62
N GLY A 731 9.22 18.25 -35.62
CA GLY A 731 7.77 18.15 -35.40
C GLY A 731 6.89 18.70 -36.53
N GLN A 732 7.43 19.56 -37.40
CA GLN A 732 6.70 20.04 -38.58
C GLN A 732 6.58 18.96 -39.65
N GLU A 733 7.58 18.10 -39.78
CA GLU A 733 7.69 17.06 -40.82
C GLU A 733 7.02 15.75 -40.37
N LEU A 734 6.83 15.56 -39.07
CA LEU A 734 6.25 14.35 -38.50
C LEU A 734 4.74 14.26 -38.81
N SER A 735 4.32 13.07 -39.26
CA SER A 735 2.91 12.69 -39.31
C SER A 735 2.29 12.65 -37.90
N ALA A 736 0.96 12.77 -37.81
CA ALA A 736 0.24 12.67 -36.54
C ALA A 736 0.59 11.40 -35.74
N SER A 737 0.72 10.25 -36.40
CA SER A 737 1.14 9.00 -35.74
C SER A 737 2.56 9.08 -35.18
N GLU A 738 3.50 9.66 -35.92
CA GLU A 738 4.89 9.81 -35.47
C GLU A 738 5.01 10.80 -34.31
N LYS A 739 4.21 11.88 -34.32
CA LYS A 739 4.10 12.79 -33.19
C LYS A 739 3.62 12.05 -31.94
N VAL A 740 2.56 11.23 -32.08
CA VAL A 740 2.03 10.40 -30.98
C VAL A 740 3.08 9.40 -30.49
N ASP A 741 3.83 8.76 -31.38
CA ASP A 741 4.88 7.81 -30.99
C ASP A 741 6.07 8.50 -30.30
N LEU A 742 6.45 9.70 -30.74
CA LEU A 742 7.46 10.51 -30.07
C LEU A 742 6.97 11.04 -28.72
N LEU A 743 5.69 11.40 -28.61
CA LEU A 743 5.01 11.73 -27.35
C LEU A 743 4.96 10.51 -26.41
N ARG A 744 4.70 9.31 -26.92
CA ARG A 744 4.75 8.06 -26.14
C ARG A 744 6.14 7.78 -25.61
N GLN A 745 7.20 8.13 -26.33
CA GLN A 745 8.58 8.00 -25.82
C GLN A 745 8.85 8.91 -24.61
N ARG A 746 8.06 9.98 -24.42
CA ARG A 746 8.11 10.81 -23.19
C ARG A 746 7.61 10.04 -21.97
N TRP A 747 6.82 8.98 -22.18
CA TRP A 747 6.25 8.14 -21.14
C TRP A 747 6.96 6.79 -21.05
N PRO A 748 7.37 6.33 -19.85
CA PRO A 748 7.89 4.98 -19.71
C PRO A 748 6.77 3.97 -20.06
N ALA A 749 7.02 3.11 -21.04
CA ALA A 749 6.07 2.10 -21.53
C ALA A 749 5.50 1.16 -20.43
N ASP A 750 6.16 1.07 -19.28
CA ASP A 750 5.82 0.17 -18.16
C ASP A 750 4.78 0.73 -17.18
N SER A 751 4.24 1.94 -17.40
CA SER A 751 3.15 2.40 -16.54
C SER A 751 1.90 1.55 -16.83
N ASN A 752 1.35 0.85 -15.83
CA ASN A 752 -0.01 0.27 -15.90
C ASN A 752 -1.09 1.32 -16.25
N HIS A 753 -0.69 2.59 -16.31
CA HIS A 753 -1.48 3.72 -16.76
C HIS A 753 -1.52 3.82 -18.29
N ASN A 754 -0.94 2.93 -19.10
CA ASN A 754 -1.12 2.99 -20.57
C ASN A 754 -2.62 2.97 -20.97
N ASN A 755 -3.49 2.35 -20.16
CA ASN A 755 -4.94 2.41 -20.37
C ASN A 755 -5.56 3.75 -19.93
N GLN A 756 -5.00 4.42 -18.91
CA GLN A 756 -5.38 5.81 -18.56
C GLN A 756 -4.71 6.83 -19.49
N ALA A 757 -3.58 6.49 -20.10
CA ALA A 757 -2.86 7.30 -21.06
C ALA A 757 -3.63 7.41 -22.38
N ALA A 758 -4.57 6.49 -22.66
CA ALA A 758 -5.56 6.67 -23.71
C ALA A 758 -6.46 7.90 -23.46
N PHE A 759 -6.73 8.25 -22.19
CA PHE A 759 -7.40 9.51 -21.81
C PHE A 759 -6.44 10.71 -21.76
N LEU A 760 -5.13 10.48 -21.79
CA LEU A 760 -4.07 11.49 -21.82
C LEU A 760 -3.43 11.63 -23.20
N LEU A 761 -3.95 10.96 -24.24
CA LEU A 761 -3.56 11.29 -25.60
C LEU A 761 -3.86 12.78 -25.80
N PRO A 762 -2.89 13.58 -26.28
CA PRO A 762 -3.10 14.99 -26.39
C PRO A 762 -4.30 15.23 -27.31
N LYS A 763 -5.33 15.88 -26.77
CA LYS A 763 -6.40 16.45 -27.58
C LYS A 763 -5.83 17.69 -28.24
N TRP A 764 -5.22 17.50 -29.41
CA TRP A 764 -4.73 18.62 -30.20
C TRP A 764 -5.88 19.51 -30.60
N ILE A 765 -5.69 20.81 -30.38
CA ILE A 765 -6.63 21.82 -30.83
C ILE A 765 -6.29 22.11 -32.29
N GLU A 766 -7.07 21.52 -33.20
CA GLU A 766 -6.89 21.72 -34.64
C GLU A 766 -7.46 23.07 -35.10
N ASP A 767 -8.65 23.43 -34.60
CA ASP A 767 -9.29 24.72 -34.85
C ASP A 767 -9.72 25.36 -33.52
N PRO A 768 -9.05 26.44 -33.08
CA PRO A 768 -9.40 27.14 -31.85
C PRO A 768 -10.86 27.62 -31.81
N ALA A 769 -11.43 28.02 -32.93
CA ALA A 769 -12.82 28.50 -33.00
C ALA A 769 -13.87 27.41 -32.67
N GLN A 770 -13.52 26.14 -32.84
CA GLN A 770 -14.39 24.98 -32.58
C GLN A 770 -14.14 24.33 -31.23
N SER A 771 -13.11 24.77 -30.50
CA SER A 771 -12.80 24.20 -29.19
C SER A 771 -13.66 24.83 -28.11
N ASP A 772 -14.59 24.03 -27.56
CA ASP A 772 -15.32 24.36 -26.34
C ASP A 772 -14.46 24.19 -25.07
N TRP A 773 -13.21 23.73 -25.22
CA TRP A 773 -12.38 23.26 -24.11
C TRP A 773 -11.01 23.95 -24.05
N TYR A 774 -10.86 24.87 -23.10
CA TYR A 774 -9.60 25.54 -22.76
C TYR A 774 -9.09 25.11 -21.36
N SER A 775 -9.34 23.85 -20.98
CA SER A 775 -8.91 23.35 -19.67
C SER A 775 -7.43 22.99 -19.70
N PHE A 776 -6.66 23.68 -18.86
CA PHE A 776 -5.30 23.29 -18.54
C PHE A 776 -5.34 22.18 -17.49
N ASN A 777 -5.19 20.94 -17.91
CA ASN A 777 -5.06 19.85 -16.94
C ASN A 777 -3.62 19.87 -16.41
N THR A 778 -3.45 20.01 -15.10
CA THR A 778 -2.12 19.97 -14.46
C THR A 778 -1.39 18.64 -14.66
N ALA A 779 -2.08 17.62 -15.17
CA ALA A 779 -1.54 16.32 -15.57
C ALA A 779 -1.05 16.24 -17.03
N GLN A 780 -1.11 17.33 -17.82
CA GLN A 780 -0.62 17.36 -19.21
C GLN A 780 0.90 17.24 -19.29
N LEU A 781 1.38 16.62 -20.36
CA LEU A 781 2.80 16.52 -20.67
C LEU A 781 3.27 17.83 -21.32
N PRO A 782 4.54 18.21 -21.12
CA PRO A 782 5.09 19.33 -21.87
C PRO A 782 5.08 19.01 -23.37
N GLY A 783 4.76 20.00 -24.18
CA GLY A 783 4.68 19.92 -25.63
C GLY A 783 3.46 19.20 -26.18
N ASP A 784 2.34 19.19 -25.45
CA ASP A 784 1.11 18.55 -25.90
C ASP A 784 0.43 19.30 -27.04
N GLN A 785 0.55 20.64 -27.10
CA GLN A 785 -0.05 21.47 -28.15
C GLN A 785 0.95 21.94 -29.22
N TRP A 786 2.22 21.53 -29.16
CA TRP A 786 3.19 21.97 -30.17
C TRP A 786 2.88 21.32 -31.52
N PHE A 787 2.93 22.13 -32.58
CA PHE A 787 2.67 21.72 -33.96
C PHE A 787 1.26 21.14 -34.20
N ALA A 788 0.28 21.47 -33.36
CA ALA A 788 -1.14 21.19 -33.61
C ALA A 788 -1.73 22.20 -34.61
N GLY A 789 -2.93 21.94 -35.13
CA GLY A 789 -3.55 22.75 -36.20
C GLY A 789 -3.75 24.22 -35.87
N TRP A 790 -3.93 24.58 -34.59
CA TRP A 790 -4.04 25.98 -34.16
C TRP A 790 -2.86 26.86 -34.61
N GLU A 791 -1.65 26.30 -34.74
CA GLU A 791 -0.49 27.08 -35.21
C GLU A 791 -0.66 27.50 -36.67
N GLN A 792 -1.24 26.63 -37.50
CA GLN A 792 -1.54 26.93 -38.90
C GLN A 792 -2.67 27.94 -39.02
N VAL A 793 -3.68 27.84 -38.15
CA VAL A 793 -4.76 28.82 -38.07
C VAL A 793 -4.21 30.21 -37.71
N GLY A 794 -3.33 30.29 -36.70
CA GLY A 794 -2.65 31.53 -36.32
C GLY A 794 -1.82 32.13 -37.46
N ALA A 795 -1.07 31.30 -38.21
CA ALA A 795 -0.30 31.74 -39.37
C ALA A 795 -1.19 32.33 -40.49
N LYS A 796 -2.36 31.73 -40.74
CA LYS A 796 -3.32 32.20 -41.77
C LYS A 796 -3.98 33.53 -41.43
N LEU A 797 -3.98 33.96 -40.17
CA LEU A 797 -4.50 35.29 -39.78
C LEU A 797 -3.64 36.43 -40.34
N ASN A 798 -2.38 36.16 -40.70
CA ASN A 798 -1.50 37.14 -41.32
C ASN A 798 -1.48 36.96 -42.85
N PRO A 799 -2.16 37.82 -43.64
CA PRO A 799 -2.28 37.67 -45.09
C PRO A 799 -0.95 37.84 -45.83
N SER A 800 0.08 38.42 -45.20
CA SER A 800 1.42 38.54 -45.79
C SER A 800 2.16 37.20 -45.91
N THR A 801 1.67 36.15 -45.24
CA THR A 801 2.30 34.82 -45.20
C THR A 801 1.86 33.90 -46.34
N GLU A 802 0.75 34.20 -47.03
CA GLU A 802 0.22 33.35 -48.12
C GLU A 802 1.00 33.47 -49.44
N THR A 803 1.98 34.38 -49.53
CA THR A 803 2.73 34.62 -50.79
C THR A 803 4.01 33.79 -50.94
N PHE A 804 4.33 32.90 -49.99
CA PHE A 804 5.61 32.16 -49.95
C PHE A 804 5.50 30.63 -49.73
N GLN A 805 4.31 30.03 -49.87
CA GLN A 805 4.14 28.58 -50.04
C GLN A 805 3.81 28.26 -51.48
#